data_AF-A0A955Z406-F1
#
_entry.id   AF-A0A955Z406-F1
#
_cell.length_a   1.000
_cell.length_b   1.000
_cell.length_c   1.000
_cell.angle_alpha   90.00
_cell.angle_beta   90.00
_cell.angle_gamma   90.00
#
_symmetry.space_group_name_H-M   'P 1'
#
loop_
_entity.id
_entity.type
_entity.pdbx_description
1 polymer ?
#
loop_
_entity_poly.entity_id
_entity_poly.type
_entity_poly.pdbx_seq_one_letter_code
_entity_poly.pdbx_strand_id
1 'polypeptide(L)'
;MVGRIVRGALLSLGLAAAVACGGGDGAGDEGQGPIGNARPETVADAPPPDDSKWAEVDELRERPWEVVSKKGETFLANVFYADATENEQIMPTAIDSRNVIDRLVYPTIGNPNLFDKSDAADELVTVLRIEPDAFAHLAPKTKPAADARPAELELVSNDADGFRFFLAARAARAAAESSSAMPARSGVFEIKPTGVFVNAEPADMPPALKKRRTLRFVFDRAAMAAVPAGLYDVRFEVRKGGAIYGGVKEWQYNAVRVFDRAADAYSVINVTDSQASIGSFYETLTSDKLDEFVTNVNTSADAEVKNAAFITFNGDLHNGGSPGSIRQRAVATTYNGEAKRILSALKRLDYPIFLTAGNHDGYAATGHAPSAVVTADRILGDNMEKVIASQNNLAWPGYTWPDYSAWLTAHADTPGGVHRDIVTGGFTRSPADTFAASFREVPRADRNMLLYDGFYQWQRTYGPLYTSWKHGRNRYVSLNTFDLRQHSRSGWGMYTVNYGGNVGREQMAWLDRELGRAKLADEDVVMLMHHDPRGGHKGEDHGFFFPVLEFKGMAQSTINYLMSEIFTPAVCSKPDLSMSVDERDSCHHDGLQEWMAPDPELDQVTPGRFWQSGTELLQRIAKSPNVRTVVMGHAHYNTLEVMRGGDTLLKGRVDMPNDRELVMLRMISVANLTSQTHEGQKAYGYVVMGVDKVAAGAPGLVSRIKYFARDGNGFSFVSDVTIDRTKHLDARGPDNPVDRLFDW
;
A
#
# COMPACT_ATOMS: atom_id res chain seq x y z
N MET A 1 18.74 18.69 -20.26
CA MET A 1 18.83 17.71 -21.38
C MET A 1 17.60 16.81 -21.49
N VAL A 2 16.89 16.52 -20.38
CA VAL A 2 15.64 15.73 -20.33
C VAL A 2 14.49 16.35 -21.14
N GLY A 3 14.30 17.67 -21.12
CA GLY A 3 13.27 18.36 -21.93
C GLY A 3 13.45 18.30 -23.45
N ARG A 4 14.64 17.91 -23.95
CA ARG A 4 14.86 17.66 -25.40
C ARG A 4 14.61 16.20 -25.78
N ILE A 5 14.64 15.27 -24.82
CA ILE A 5 14.50 13.82 -25.07
C ILE A 5 13.01 13.42 -25.04
N VAL A 6 12.18 14.06 -24.20
CA VAL A 6 10.71 13.90 -24.23
C VAL A 6 10.12 14.37 -25.57
N ARG A 7 10.67 15.44 -26.16
CA ARG A 7 10.33 15.86 -27.52
C ARG A 7 10.69 14.82 -28.59
N GLY A 8 11.74 14.01 -28.37
CA GLY A 8 12.18 12.99 -29.32
C GLY A 8 11.33 11.72 -29.32
N ALA A 9 10.85 11.28 -28.16
CA ALA A 9 10.03 10.07 -28.02
C ALA A 9 8.58 10.26 -28.48
N LEU A 10 8.02 11.47 -28.33
CA LEU A 10 6.70 11.82 -28.88
C LEU A 10 6.71 11.98 -30.42
N LEU A 11 7.86 12.34 -31.00
CA LEU A 11 7.99 12.53 -32.45
C LEU A 11 8.25 11.25 -33.26
N SER A 12 8.69 10.15 -32.65
CA SER A 12 8.98 8.90 -33.37
C SER A 12 7.79 7.94 -33.52
N LEU A 13 6.62 8.29 -32.97
CA LEU A 13 5.33 7.64 -33.27
C LEU A 13 4.19 8.64 -33.56
N GLY A 14 4.48 9.94 -33.59
CA GLY A 14 3.52 11.01 -33.82
C GLY A 14 3.68 11.68 -35.17
N LEU A 15 3.42 10.97 -36.29
CA LEU A 15 3.14 11.60 -37.59
C LEU A 15 2.58 10.59 -38.60
N ALA A 16 1.31 10.23 -38.43
CA ALA A 16 0.36 9.94 -39.52
C ALA A 16 -1.04 9.60 -38.96
N ALA A 17 -1.65 10.53 -38.25
CA ALA A 17 -3.11 10.56 -38.14
C ALA A 17 -3.53 12.01 -38.39
N ALA A 18 -3.78 12.28 -39.67
CA ALA A 18 -4.32 13.54 -40.11
C ALA A 18 -5.61 13.84 -39.34
N VAL A 19 -5.70 15.09 -38.89
CA VAL A 19 -6.96 15.76 -38.54
C VAL A 19 -7.94 15.53 -39.69
N ALA A 20 -8.84 14.58 -39.53
CA ALA A 20 -10.01 14.42 -40.38
C ALA A 20 -11.20 14.90 -39.56
N CYS A 21 -11.50 16.19 -39.70
CA CYS A 21 -12.81 16.73 -39.37
C CYS A 21 -13.86 15.98 -40.21
N GLY A 22 -14.68 15.15 -39.57
CA GLY A 22 -15.89 14.57 -40.14
C GLY A 22 -17.09 15.25 -39.50
N GLY A 23 -17.65 16.23 -40.19
CA GLY A 23 -18.92 16.85 -39.81
C GLY A 23 -20.09 15.90 -40.05
N GLY A 24 -21.03 15.92 -39.10
CA GLY A 24 -22.37 15.39 -39.22
C GLY A 24 -23.29 16.31 -38.43
N ASP A 25 -23.93 17.23 -39.14
CA ASP A 25 -24.88 18.22 -38.60
C ASP A 25 -26.11 17.54 -37.98
N GLY A 26 -26.62 18.09 -36.87
CA GLY A 26 -27.92 17.67 -36.34
C GLY A 26 -28.29 18.16 -34.94
N ALA A 27 -28.57 19.46 -34.83
CA ALA A 27 -29.47 20.11 -33.86
C ALA A 27 -29.06 20.20 -32.36
N GLY A 28 -28.35 21.29 -32.06
CA GLY A 28 -28.65 22.28 -31.00
C GLY A 28 -29.15 21.81 -29.63
N ASP A 29 -28.29 21.99 -28.62
CA ASP A 29 -28.72 22.60 -27.36
C ASP A 29 -27.61 23.49 -26.80
N GLU A 30 -28.03 24.56 -26.13
CA GLU A 30 -27.28 25.78 -25.85
C GLU A 30 -26.15 25.60 -24.81
N GLY A 31 -25.18 26.52 -24.87
CA GLY A 31 -23.89 26.43 -24.20
C GLY A 31 -23.93 26.26 -22.68
N GLN A 32 -23.14 25.30 -22.19
CA GLN A 32 -22.52 25.39 -20.87
C GLN A 32 -21.05 25.79 -21.07
N GLY A 33 -20.69 26.96 -20.53
CA GLY A 33 -19.33 27.48 -20.52
C GLY A 33 -18.37 26.64 -19.65
N PRO A 34 -17.11 27.06 -19.50
CA PRO A 34 -16.12 26.33 -18.71
C PRO A 34 -16.65 26.11 -17.29
N ILE A 35 -16.58 24.86 -16.83
CA ILE A 35 -16.95 24.46 -15.48
C ILE A 35 -16.10 25.30 -14.53
N GLY A 36 -16.75 26.24 -13.84
CA GLY A 36 -16.09 27.11 -12.88
C GLY A 36 -15.51 26.28 -11.73
N ASN A 37 -14.23 26.54 -11.42
CA ASN A 37 -13.56 26.10 -10.20
C ASN A 37 -14.15 26.84 -8.98
N ALA A 38 -15.46 26.73 -8.76
CA ALA A 38 -16.08 27.25 -7.57
C ALA A 38 -15.62 26.39 -6.38
N ARG A 39 -14.70 26.95 -5.61
CA ARG A 39 -14.40 26.58 -4.23
C ARG A 39 -15.72 26.22 -3.54
N PRO A 40 -15.86 25.05 -2.89
CA PRO A 40 -16.93 24.84 -1.93
C PRO A 40 -16.64 25.75 -0.72
N GLU A 41 -16.87 27.06 -0.87
CA GLU A 41 -16.95 27.94 0.29
C GLU A 41 -18.19 27.51 1.06
N THR A 42 -17.96 27.00 2.27
CA THR A 42 -18.96 26.59 3.28
C THR A 42 -19.65 25.24 3.06
N VAL A 43 -18.88 24.16 2.90
CA VAL A 43 -19.37 22.84 3.34
C VAL A 43 -19.12 22.77 4.85
N ALA A 44 -20.18 22.59 5.64
CA ALA A 44 -20.05 22.47 7.08
C ALA A 44 -19.21 21.22 7.42
N ASP A 45 -18.10 21.43 8.12
CA ASP A 45 -17.24 20.34 8.59
C ASP A 45 -18.05 19.37 9.46
N ALA A 46 -17.66 18.10 9.42
CA ALA A 46 -18.06 17.19 10.46
C ALA A 46 -17.61 17.73 11.83
N PRO A 47 -18.46 17.76 12.88
CA PRO A 47 -18.00 17.92 14.24
C PRO A 47 -16.76 17.05 14.47
N PRO A 48 -15.70 17.62 15.05
CA PRO A 48 -14.46 16.92 15.27
C PRO A 48 -14.72 15.64 16.09
N PRO A 49 -13.95 14.57 15.88
CA PRO A 49 -14.14 13.32 16.60
C PRO A 49 -14.04 13.57 18.11
N ASP A 50 -14.99 12.98 18.83
CA ASP A 50 -15.09 13.02 20.29
C ASP A 50 -13.87 12.31 20.91
N ASP A 51 -13.06 13.07 21.63
CA ASP A 51 -11.79 12.67 22.26
C ASP A 51 -11.97 11.71 23.44
N SER A 52 -13.18 11.62 23.99
CA SER A 52 -13.54 10.63 24.99
C SER A 52 -13.63 9.20 24.44
N LYS A 53 -13.55 9.03 23.11
CA LYS A 53 -13.80 7.75 22.41
C LYS A 53 -12.60 7.16 21.65
N TRP A 54 -11.37 7.47 22.06
CA TRP A 54 -10.28 6.57 21.71
C TRP A 54 -10.63 5.20 22.30
N ALA A 55 -10.94 4.24 21.43
CA ALA A 55 -11.81 3.11 21.68
C ALA A 55 -11.78 2.52 23.12
N GLU A 56 -12.95 2.35 23.73
CA GLU A 56 -13.07 1.64 25.02
C GLU A 56 -12.58 0.18 24.89
N VAL A 57 -12.25 -0.48 26.01
CA VAL A 57 -11.70 -1.86 25.99
C VAL A 57 -12.57 -2.83 25.18
N ASP A 58 -13.90 -2.70 25.25
CA ASP A 58 -14.84 -3.51 24.47
C ASP A 58 -14.80 -3.19 22.96
N GLU A 59 -14.54 -1.93 22.61
CA GLU A 59 -14.37 -1.47 21.22
C GLU A 59 -13.01 -1.90 20.64
N LEU A 60 -12.03 -2.22 21.49
CA LEU A 60 -10.73 -2.80 21.12
C LEU A 60 -10.80 -4.31 20.87
N ARG A 61 -11.98 -4.94 20.92
CA ARG A 61 -12.13 -6.35 20.55
C ARG A 61 -11.80 -6.56 19.08
N GLU A 62 -11.07 -7.65 18.79
CA GLU A 62 -10.84 -8.13 17.43
C GLU A 62 -12.18 -8.36 16.69
N ARG A 63 -12.30 -7.84 15.46
CA ARG A 63 -13.47 -8.11 14.61
C ARG A 63 -13.39 -9.53 14.01
N PRO A 64 -14.52 -10.16 13.62
CA PRO A 64 -14.52 -11.54 13.09
C PRO A 64 -13.61 -11.78 11.87
N TRP A 65 -13.31 -10.72 11.11
CA TRP A 65 -12.44 -10.71 9.93
C TRP A 65 -11.01 -10.22 10.22
N GLU A 66 -10.68 -9.92 11.47
CA GLU A 66 -9.34 -9.48 11.87
C GLU A 66 -8.53 -10.63 12.49
N VAL A 67 -7.23 -10.44 12.56
CA VAL A 67 -6.32 -11.24 13.38
C VAL A 67 -5.42 -10.30 14.15
N VAL A 68 -5.54 -10.34 15.47
CA VAL A 68 -4.73 -9.58 16.40
C VAL A 68 -3.85 -10.53 17.20
N SER A 69 -2.57 -10.18 17.35
CA SER A 69 -1.62 -10.94 18.16
C SER A 69 -1.93 -10.79 19.65
N LYS A 70 -1.41 -11.70 20.48
CA LYS A 70 -1.47 -11.58 21.93
C LYS A 70 -0.88 -10.25 22.45
N LYS A 71 0.09 -9.67 21.73
CA LYS A 71 0.72 -8.38 22.02
C LYS A 71 -0.07 -7.18 21.51
N GLY A 72 -1.22 -7.42 20.88
CA GLY A 72 -2.11 -6.40 20.34
C GLY A 72 -1.70 -5.87 18.97
N GLU A 73 -0.86 -6.56 18.20
CA GLU A 73 -0.54 -6.19 16.82
C GLU A 73 -1.66 -6.62 15.88
N THR A 74 -2.07 -5.79 14.94
CA THR A 74 -3.03 -6.23 13.94
C THR A 74 -2.28 -6.86 12.78
N PHE A 75 -2.05 -8.17 12.88
CA PHE A 75 -1.45 -8.97 11.80
C PHE A 75 -2.28 -8.86 10.52
N LEU A 76 -3.61 -8.88 10.62
CA LEU A 76 -4.51 -8.74 9.48
C LEU A 76 -5.73 -7.92 9.87
N ALA A 77 -5.93 -6.78 9.21
CA ALA A 77 -7.15 -5.98 9.36
C ALA A 77 -8.34 -6.54 8.57
N ASN A 78 -8.08 -7.41 7.58
CA ASN A 78 -9.08 -8.15 6.83
C ASN A 78 -8.48 -9.47 6.33
N VAL A 79 -8.93 -10.62 6.84
CA VAL A 79 -8.45 -11.96 6.44
C VAL A 79 -8.85 -12.39 5.03
N PHE A 80 -9.80 -11.71 4.38
CA PHE A 80 -10.30 -12.06 3.05
C PHE A 80 -9.52 -11.40 1.91
N TYR A 81 -8.54 -10.53 2.23
CA TYR A 81 -7.82 -9.72 1.24
C TYR A 81 -7.20 -10.51 0.07
N ALA A 82 -6.89 -11.79 0.27
CA ALA A 82 -6.34 -12.68 -0.76
C ALA A 82 -7.34 -13.76 -1.22
N ASP A 83 -8.66 -13.59 -1.04
CA ASP A 83 -9.64 -14.59 -1.50
C ASP A 83 -9.99 -14.40 -2.98
N ALA A 84 -10.04 -15.48 -3.76
CA ALA A 84 -10.17 -15.40 -5.23
C ALA A 84 -11.58 -15.06 -5.65
N THR A 85 -12.53 -15.38 -4.78
CA THR A 85 -13.95 -15.11 -4.99
C THR A 85 -14.32 -13.65 -4.86
N GLU A 86 -13.37 -12.83 -4.46
CA GLU A 86 -13.46 -11.39 -4.37
C GLU A 86 -12.82 -10.70 -5.59
N ASN A 87 -12.06 -11.40 -6.43
CA ASN A 87 -11.30 -10.75 -7.49
C ASN A 87 -12.15 -10.46 -8.73
N GLU A 88 -12.25 -9.18 -9.11
CA GLU A 88 -12.95 -8.71 -10.32
C GLU A 88 -12.01 -8.36 -11.49
N GLN A 89 -10.76 -8.82 -11.45
CA GLN A 89 -9.76 -8.57 -12.50
C GLN A 89 -9.66 -9.72 -13.51
N ILE A 90 -9.58 -9.35 -14.79
CA ILE A 90 -9.45 -10.26 -15.93
C ILE A 90 -8.01 -10.76 -16.10
N MET A 91 -7.02 -9.89 -15.95
CA MET A 91 -5.61 -10.24 -16.14
C MET A 91 -5.09 -11.06 -14.95
N PRO A 92 -4.26 -12.10 -15.15
CA PRO A 92 -3.80 -12.92 -14.03
C PRO A 92 -2.99 -12.12 -13.01
N THR A 93 -3.23 -12.40 -11.73
CA THR A 93 -2.41 -11.88 -10.61
C THR A 93 -1.25 -12.82 -10.25
N ALA A 94 -1.26 -14.05 -10.77
CA ALA A 94 -0.23 -15.05 -10.54
C ALA A 94 1.10 -14.68 -11.19
N ILE A 95 2.21 -14.84 -10.46
CA ILE A 95 3.57 -14.62 -10.97
C ILE A 95 4.20 -15.98 -11.28
N ASP A 96 4.72 -16.15 -12.49
CA ASP A 96 5.31 -17.41 -12.95
C ASP A 96 4.37 -18.62 -12.73
N SER A 97 3.08 -18.44 -13.07
CA SER A 97 1.99 -19.42 -12.88
C SER A 97 1.70 -19.80 -11.44
N ARG A 98 2.16 -19.00 -10.47
CA ARG A 98 1.94 -19.23 -9.05
C ARG A 98 1.24 -18.01 -8.40
N ASN A 99 0.16 -18.28 -7.67
CA ASN A 99 -0.35 -17.30 -6.70
C ASN A 99 0.65 -17.22 -5.55
N VAL A 100 1.27 -16.04 -5.37
CA VAL A 100 2.28 -15.87 -4.32
C VAL A 100 1.60 -15.96 -2.95
N ILE A 101 0.45 -15.29 -2.79
CA ILE A 101 -0.46 -15.37 -1.64
C ILE A 101 -1.79 -16.00 -2.10
N ASP A 102 -2.13 -17.17 -1.55
CA ASP A 102 -3.41 -17.86 -1.80
C ASP A 102 -4.08 -18.34 -0.52
N ARG A 103 -3.47 -19.30 0.17
CA ARG A 103 -3.96 -19.86 1.43
C ARG A 103 -3.17 -19.34 2.62
N LEU A 104 -1.86 -19.12 2.48
CA LEU A 104 -1.02 -18.53 3.52
C LEU A 104 -1.12 -17.01 3.48
N VAL A 105 -2.02 -16.46 4.28
CA VAL A 105 -2.34 -15.02 4.30
C VAL A 105 -1.57 -14.24 5.37
N TYR A 106 -0.87 -14.91 6.28
CA TYR A 106 0.11 -14.29 7.18
C TYR A 106 1.06 -15.35 7.76
N PRO A 107 2.36 -15.07 7.93
CA PRO A 107 3.07 -13.85 7.52
C PRO A 107 3.39 -13.83 6.02
N THR A 108 3.66 -12.65 5.46
CA THR A 108 4.00 -12.45 4.03
C THR A 108 5.29 -11.66 3.86
N ILE A 109 5.79 -11.53 2.62
CA ILE A 109 7.01 -10.73 2.35
C ILE A 109 6.84 -9.25 2.71
N GLY A 110 5.63 -8.69 2.58
CA GLY A 110 5.32 -7.30 2.89
C GLY A 110 4.71 -7.05 4.26
N ASN A 111 4.45 -8.11 5.03
CA ASN A 111 3.96 -8.05 6.41
C ASN A 111 4.52 -9.25 7.20
N PRO A 112 5.83 -9.24 7.50
CA PRO A 112 6.51 -10.32 8.19
C PRO A 112 6.17 -10.33 9.69
N ASN A 113 6.50 -11.44 10.35
CA ASN A 113 6.50 -11.52 11.81
C ASN A 113 7.89 -11.22 12.37
N LEU A 114 7.96 -10.33 13.36
CA LEU A 114 9.18 -10.02 14.12
C LEU A 114 9.13 -10.73 15.48
N PHE A 115 9.64 -11.96 15.55
CA PHE A 115 9.55 -12.78 16.74
C PHE A 115 10.71 -12.52 17.72
N ASP A 116 10.41 -12.02 18.92
CA ASP A 116 11.39 -11.84 20.00
C ASP A 116 11.33 -12.96 21.05
N LYS A 117 12.36 -13.82 21.08
CA LYS A 117 12.45 -14.91 22.08
C LYS A 117 12.50 -14.44 23.53
N SER A 118 12.90 -13.19 23.78
CA SER A 118 13.02 -12.64 25.12
C SER A 118 11.68 -12.21 25.70
N ASP A 119 10.68 -11.96 24.85
CA ASP A 119 9.33 -11.58 25.23
C ASP A 119 8.44 -12.82 25.36
N ALA A 120 8.00 -13.11 26.59
CA ALA A 120 7.17 -14.27 26.89
C ALA A 120 5.73 -14.17 26.34
N ALA A 121 5.30 -12.97 25.94
CA ALA A 121 4.02 -12.76 25.28
C ALA A 121 4.09 -12.85 23.75
N ASP A 122 5.30 -12.96 23.18
CA ASP A 122 5.48 -13.02 21.74
C ASP A 122 5.12 -14.38 21.15
N GLU A 123 4.58 -14.33 19.94
CA GLU A 123 4.09 -15.49 19.20
C GLU A 123 4.32 -15.30 17.70
N LEU A 124 4.84 -16.33 17.05
CA LEU A 124 4.65 -16.46 15.63
C LEU A 124 3.24 -17.02 15.41
N VAL A 125 2.44 -16.33 14.61
CA VAL A 125 1.16 -16.85 14.14
C VAL A 125 1.25 -17.07 12.65
N THR A 126 0.81 -18.23 12.18
CA THR A 126 0.53 -18.46 10.77
C THR A 126 -0.98 -18.49 10.56
N VAL A 127 -1.49 -17.64 9.66
CA VAL A 127 -2.91 -17.55 9.34
C VAL A 127 -3.16 -18.15 7.96
N LEU A 128 -4.04 -19.14 7.91
CA LEU A 128 -4.45 -19.79 6.67
C LEU A 128 -5.92 -19.52 6.35
N ARG A 129 -6.21 -19.22 5.08
CA ARG A 129 -7.55 -19.30 4.48
C ARG A 129 -7.61 -20.57 3.64
N ILE A 130 -8.22 -21.64 4.16
CA ILE A 130 -8.13 -22.98 3.57
C ILE A 130 -9.49 -23.66 3.43
N GLU A 131 -9.68 -24.39 2.33
CA GLU A 131 -10.90 -25.14 2.06
C GLU A 131 -11.09 -26.28 3.09
N PRO A 132 -12.32 -26.51 3.62
CA PRO A 132 -12.58 -27.61 4.56
C PRO A 132 -12.09 -28.99 4.10
N ASP A 133 -12.28 -29.30 2.81
CA ASP A 133 -11.89 -30.58 2.21
C ASP A 133 -10.38 -30.82 2.23
N ALA A 134 -9.58 -29.75 2.25
CA ALA A 134 -8.12 -29.88 2.28
C ALA A 134 -7.60 -30.52 3.57
N PHE A 135 -8.35 -30.43 4.67
CA PHE A 135 -7.97 -30.97 5.98
C PHE A 135 -9.00 -31.90 6.61
N ALA A 136 -10.05 -32.27 5.88
CA ALA A 136 -11.12 -33.14 6.38
C ALA A 136 -10.61 -34.53 6.85
N HIS A 137 -9.55 -35.06 6.24
CA HIS A 137 -8.94 -36.34 6.65
C HIS A 137 -8.30 -36.30 8.05
N LEU A 138 -8.08 -35.11 8.59
CA LEU A 138 -7.58 -34.91 9.95
C LEU A 138 -8.71 -34.90 11.00
N ALA A 139 -9.94 -35.23 10.60
CA ALA A 139 -11.13 -35.32 11.48
C ALA A 139 -11.28 -34.10 12.43
N PRO A 140 -11.40 -32.88 11.87
CA PRO A 140 -11.42 -31.65 12.65
C PRO A 140 -12.57 -31.61 13.66
N LYS A 141 -12.25 -31.25 14.92
CA LYS A 141 -13.24 -31.05 15.98
C LYS A 141 -13.03 -29.70 16.66
N THR A 142 -14.08 -28.88 16.67
CA THR A 142 -14.03 -27.56 17.29
C THR A 142 -14.48 -27.64 18.74
N LYS A 143 -13.68 -27.10 19.66
CA LYS A 143 -14.11 -26.83 21.03
C LYS A 143 -14.66 -25.41 21.12
N PRO A 144 -15.90 -25.21 21.59
CA PRO A 144 -16.46 -23.87 21.73
C PRO A 144 -15.56 -22.99 22.62
N ALA A 145 -15.25 -21.78 22.15
CA ALA A 145 -14.62 -20.77 22.99
C ALA A 145 -15.67 -20.02 23.80
N ALA A 146 -15.31 -19.63 25.04
CA ALA A 146 -16.03 -18.60 25.76
C ALA A 146 -15.63 -17.21 25.21
N ASP A 147 -16.64 -16.34 25.00
CA ASP A 147 -16.50 -14.90 24.79
C ASP A 147 -15.74 -14.47 23.52
N ALA A 148 -16.36 -14.62 22.35
CA ALA A 148 -15.95 -14.05 21.05
C ALA A 148 -14.52 -14.36 20.54
N ARG A 149 -13.74 -15.16 21.28
CA ARG A 149 -12.42 -15.66 20.87
C ARG A 149 -12.54 -16.74 19.78
N PRO A 150 -11.49 -16.92 18.95
CA PRO A 150 -11.46 -18.04 18.01
C PRO A 150 -11.50 -19.36 18.77
N ALA A 151 -12.21 -20.33 18.21
CA ALA A 151 -12.43 -21.63 18.83
C ALA A 151 -11.19 -22.51 18.65
N GLU A 152 -10.85 -23.32 19.65
CA GLU A 152 -9.76 -24.30 19.52
C GLU A 152 -10.18 -25.39 18.54
N LEU A 153 -9.27 -25.76 17.63
CA LEU A 153 -9.49 -26.77 16.61
C LEU A 153 -8.58 -27.97 16.88
N GLU A 154 -9.17 -29.08 17.29
CA GLU A 154 -8.46 -30.35 17.40
C GLU A 154 -8.36 -31.02 16.03
N LEU A 155 -7.16 -31.49 15.70
CA LEU A 155 -6.85 -32.22 14.47
C LEU A 155 -6.15 -33.53 14.83
N VAL A 156 -6.62 -34.64 14.25
CA VAL A 156 -5.97 -35.95 14.34
C VAL A 156 -4.74 -35.94 13.43
N SER A 157 -3.56 -35.78 14.01
CA SER A 157 -2.28 -35.73 13.29
C SER A 157 -1.27 -36.73 13.85
N ASN A 158 -0.36 -37.18 13.01
CA ASN A 158 0.77 -38.07 13.34
C ASN A 158 1.99 -37.64 12.52
N ASP A 159 3.07 -38.43 12.42
CA ASP A 159 4.26 -38.05 11.63
C ASP A 159 4.03 -38.04 10.10
N ALA A 160 3.08 -38.82 9.61
CA ALA A 160 2.70 -38.90 8.19
C ALA A 160 1.55 -37.96 7.79
N ASP A 161 0.59 -37.70 8.69
CA ASP A 161 -0.64 -36.94 8.43
C ASP A 161 -0.70 -35.66 9.28
N GLY A 162 -0.97 -34.51 8.66
CA GLY A 162 -1.16 -33.25 9.39
C GLY A 162 -0.72 -32.00 8.63
N PHE A 163 -0.89 -30.84 9.28
CA PHE A 163 -0.25 -29.59 8.84
C PHE A 163 1.22 -29.60 9.25
N ARG A 164 2.10 -29.17 8.35
CA ARG A 164 3.53 -29.03 8.59
C ARG A 164 3.97 -27.62 8.31
N PHE A 165 4.78 -27.06 9.19
CA PHE A 165 5.30 -25.70 9.07
C PHE A 165 6.81 -25.72 9.16
N PHE A 166 7.45 -25.02 8.25
CA PHE A 166 8.90 -24.96 8.15
C PHE A 166 9.37 -23.52 8.06
N LEU A 167 10.45 -23.23 8.77
CA LEU A 167 11.24 -22.02 8.62
C LEU A 167 12.51 -22.39 7.86
N ALA A 168 12.65 -21.91 6.63
CA ALA A 168 13.83 -22.13 5.82
C ALA A 168 14.71 -20.88 5.84
N ALA A 169 15.93 -21.02 6.33
CA ALA A 169 16.92 -19.96 6.22
C ALA A 169 17.16 -19.64 4.74
N ARG A 170 17.52 -18.40 4.44
CA ARG A 170 17.74 -17.94 3.05
C ARG A 170 18.67 -18.84 2.24
N ALA A 171 19.77 -19.34 2.83
CA ALA A 171 20.71 -20.26 2.18
C ALA A 171 20.06 -21.61 1.77
N ALA A 172 18.93 -21.96 2.38
CA ALA A 172 18.14 -23.14 2.08
C ALA A 172 16.85 -22.82 1.30
N ARG A 173 16.65 -21.61 0.75
CA ARG A 173 15.41 -21.19 0.06
C ARG A 173 14.93 -22.13 -1.04
N ALA A 174 15.85 -22.66 -1.87
CA ALA A 174 15.49 -23.62 -2.91
C ALA A 174 14.77 -24.87 -2.36
N ALA A 175 14.95 -25.18 -1.07
CA ALA A 175 14.15 -26.15 -0.34
C ALA A 175 12.68 -25.74 -0.25
N ALA A 176 12.44 -24.51 0.21
CA ALA A 176 11.12 -23.93 0.43
C ALA A 176 10.32 -23.82 -0.86
N GLU A 177 11.00 -23.70 -2.01
CA GLU A 177 10.36 -23.60 -3.32
C GLU A 177 10.02 -24.97 -3.95
N SER A 178 10.42 -26.08 -3.33
CA SER A 178 10.28 -27.42 -3.92
C SER A 178 8.82 -27.84 -4.11
N SER A 179 8.52 -28.53 -5.22
CA SER A 179 7.21 -29.15 -5.44
C SER A 179 6.95 -30.36 -4.53
N SER A 180 8.00 -30.97 -3.97
CA SER A 180 7.93 -32.17 -3.13
C SER A 180 7.77 -31.85 -1.66
N ALA A 181 7.35 -32.83 -0.85
CA ALA A 181 7.27 -32.69 0.59
C ALA A 181 8.65 -32.33 1.18
N MET A 182 8.69 -31.35 2.07
CA MET A 182 9.92 -30.82 2.63
C MET A 182 10.57 -31.81 3.61
N PRO A 183 11.85 -32.21 3.38
CA PRO A 183 12.61 -32.99 4.35
C PRO A 183 13.24 -32.07 5.41
N ALA A 184 13.46 -32.62 6.61
CA ALA A 184 14.33 -31.99 7.60
C ALA A 184 15.77 -31.97 7.09
N ARG A 185 16.44 -30.82 7.17
CA ARG A 185 17.85 -30.65 6.75
C ARG A 185 18.45 -29.40 7.39
N SER A 186 19.77 -29.25 7.25
CA SER A 186 20.47 -28.03 7.70
C SER A 186 19.84 -26.77 7.10
N GLY A 187 19.59 -25.77 7.95
CA GLY A 187 18.96 -24.51 7.57
C GLY A 187 17.44 -24.58 7.36
N VAL A 188 16.80 -25.72 7.62
CA VAL A 188 15.34 -25.89 7.55
C VAL A 188 14.83 -26.45 8.88
N PHE A 189 13.98 -25.68 9.55
CA PHE A 189 13.47 -25.98 10.88
C PHE A 189 11.97 -26.29 10.79
N GLU A 190 11.57 -27.53 11.07
CA GLU A 190 10.15 -27.84 11.28
C GLU A 190 9.72 -27.30 12.64
N ILE A 191 8.66 -26.49 12.66
CA ILE A 191 8.05 -25.96 13.88
C ILE A 191 6.67 -26.57 14.07
N LYS A 192 6.31 -26.86 15.33
CA LYS A 192 5.02 -27.46 15.67
C LYS A 192 4.16 -26.43 16.40
N PRO A 193 2.89 -26.27 16.01
CA PRO A 193 2.01 -25.31 16.66
C PRO A 193 1.74 -25.77 18.10
N THR A 194 1.73 -24.81 19.01
CA THR A 194 1.28 -24.97 20.40
C THR A 194 -0.23 -24.84 20.54
N GLY A 195 -0.88 -24.17 19.60
CA GLY A 195 -2.32 -24.07 19.50
C GLY A 195 -2.78 -23.95 18.05
N VAL A 196 -3.93 -24.52 17.75
CA VAL A 196 -4.62 -24.38 16.47
C VAL A 196 -6.02 -23.84 16.74
N PHE A 197 -6.36 -22.76 16.09
CA PHE A 197 -7.63 -22.08 16.27
C PHE A 197 -8.35 -21.87 14.95
N VAL A 198 -9.67 -21.78 15.00
CA VAL A 198 -10.53 -21.47 13.87
C VAL A 198 -11.39 -20.25 14.21
N ASN A 199 -11.43 -19.27 13.32
CA ASN A 199 -12.35 -18.14 13.50
C ASN A 199 -13.80 -18.64 13.48
N ALA A 200 -14.65 -17.99 14.27
CA ALA A 200 -16.08 -18.21 14.18
C ALA A 200 -16.58 -17.90 12.75
N GLU A 201 -17.63 -18.60 12.33
CA GLU A 201 -18.41 -18.27 11.14
C GLU A 201 -19.79 -17.81 11.61
N PRO A 202 -19.96 -16.52 11.93
CA PRO A 202 -21.26 -15.99 12.33
C PRO A 202 -22.36 -16.31 11.31
N ALA A 203 -23.60 -16.43 11.78
CA ALA A 203 -24.75 -16.75 10.92
C ALA A 203 -24.90 -15.74 9.77
N ASP A 204 -24.58 -14.47 10.05
CA ASP A 204 -24.65 -13.33 9.13
C ASP A 204 -23.43 -13.18 8.19
N MET A 205 -22.43 -14.06 8.28
CA MET A 205 -21.30 -14.05 7.34
C MET A 205 -21.76 -14.42 5.92
N PRO A 206 -21.40 -13.65 4.88
CA PRO A 206 -21.80 -13.92 3.49
C PRO A 206 -21.36 -15.30 3.00
N PRO A 207 -22.18 -16.01 2.20
CA PRO A 207 -21.82 -17.33 1.66
C PRO A 207 -20.52 -17.35 0.86
N ALA A 208 -20.21 -16.28 0.12
CA ALA A 208 -18.98 -16.20 -0.66
C ALA A 208 -17.73 -16.29 0.24
N LEU A 209 -17.77 -15.73 1.45
CA LEU A 209 -16.66 -15.71 2.41
C LEU A 209 -16.51 -17.03 3.20
N LYS A 210 -17.54 -17.90 3.16
CA LYS A 210 -17.57 -19.21 3.86
C LYS A 210 -16.86 -20.33 3.11
N LYS A 211 -16.39 -20.09 1.88
CA LYS A 211 -15.74 -21.12 1.03
C LYS A 211 -14.44 -21.65 1.63
N ARG A 212 -13.75 -20.82 2.42
CA ARG A 212 -12.53 -21.17 3.14
C ARG A 212 -12.73 -20.88 4.63
N ARG A 213 -12.09 -21.68 5.48
CA ARG A 213 -11.97 -21.44 6.93
C ARG A 213 -10.75 -20.58 7.20
N THR A 214 -10.85 -19.68 8.18
CA THR A 214 -9.67 -18.99 8.73
C THR A 214 -9.12 -19.82 9.88
N LEU A 215 -7.94 -20.40 9.69
CA LEU A 215 -7.20 -21.15 10.70
C LEU A 215 -6.00 -20.34 11.19
N ARG A 216 -5.73 -20.38 12.50
CA ARG A 216 -4.57 -19.74 13.13
C ARG A 216 -3.72 -20.81 13.79
N PHE A 217 -2.45 -20.87 13.43
CA PHE A 217 -1.46 -21.76 14.02
C PHE A 217 -0.50 -20.93 14.85
N VAL A 218 -0.49 -21.16 16.16
CA VAL A 218 0.28 -20.36 17.12
C VAL A 218 1.54 -21.11 17.53
N PHE A 219 2.68 -20.45 17.42
CA PHE A 219 4.00 -20.95 17.79
C PHE A 219 4.58 -20.01 18.85
N ASP A 220 4.47 -20.42 20.11
CA ASP A 220 5.02 -19.69 21.23
C ASP A 220 6.54 -19.84 21.33
N ARG A 221 7.11 -19.27 22.40
CA ARG A 221 8.53 -19.38 22.73
C ARG A 221 9.04 -20.82 22.80
N ALA A 222 8.24 -21.77 23.30
CA ALA A 222 8.67 -23.17 23.40
C ALA A 222 8.74 -23.82 22.01
N ALA A 223 7.75 -23.57 21.14
CA ALA A 223 7.77 -24.04 19.75
C ALA A 223 8.93 -23.44 18.93
N MET A 224 9.32 -22.20 19.24
CA MET A 224 10.38 -21.47 18.54
C MET A 224 11.78 -21.64 19.16
N ALA A 225 11.91 -22.37 20.26
CA ALA A 225 13.15 -22.44 21.06
C ALA A 225 14.37 -22.95 20.26
N ALA A 226 14.16 -23.90 19.35
CA ALA A 226 15.21 -24.50 18.53
C ALA A 226 15.58 -23.69 17.27
N VAL A 227 14.82 -22.63 16.94
CA VAL A 227 15.05 -21.82 15.75
C VAL A 227 16.08 -20.74 16.09
N PRO A 228 17.25 -20.68 15.43
CA PRO A 228 18.25 -19.64 15.67
C PRO A 228 17.72 -18.23 15.34
N ALA A 229 18.39 -17.19 15.84
CA ALA A 229 18.14 -15.84 15.34
C ALA A 229 18.51 -15.74 13.85
N GLY A 230 17.69 -15.06 13.07
CA GLY A 230 17.86 -14.99 11.62
C GLY A 230 16.58 -14.62 10.86
N LEU A 231 16.71 -14.50 9.53
CA LEU A 231 15.59 -14.24 8.61
C LEU A 231 15.24 -15.53 7.86
N TYR A 232 13.95 -15.84 7.83
CA TYR A 232 13.43 -17.11 7.34
C TYR A 232 12.31 -16.92 6.33
N ASP A 233 12.31 -17.77 5.31
CA ASP A 233 11.11 -18.04 4.53
C ASP A 233 10.21 -18.99 5.33
N VAL A 234 8.90 -18.78 5.25
CA VAL A 234 7.90 -19.69 5.83
C VAL A 234 7.39 -20.61 4.74
N ARG A 235 7.21 -21.89 5.06
CA ARG A 235 6.48 -22.83 4.21
C ARG A 235 5.48 -23.61 5.04
N PHE A 236 4.29 -23.83 4.47
CA PHE A 236 3.34 -24.80 5.02
C PHE A 236 3.00 -25.89 4.00
N GLU A 237 2.61 -27.05 4.52
CA GLU A 237 2.10 -28.19 3.75
C GLU A 237 0.94 -28.85 4.49
N VAL A 238 -0.03 -29.37 3.75
CA VAL A 238 -0.97 -30.37 4.30
C VAL A 238 -0.53 -31.76 3.84
N ARG A 239 -0.35 -32.69 4.78
CA ARG A 239 0.12 -34.05 4.50
C ARG A 239 -0.93 -35.12 4.73
N LYS A 240 -0.86 -36.17 3.89
CA LYS A 240 -1.57 -37.43 4.05
C LYS A 240 -0.66 -38.59 3.62
N GLY A 241 -0.42 -39.56 4.50
CA GLY A 241 0.49 -40.68 4.25
C GLY A 241 1.93 -40.25 3.94
N GLY A 242 2.39 -39.12 4.50
CA GLY A 242 3.74 -38.57 4.30
C GLY A 242 3.91 -37.75 3.03
N ALA A 243 2.93 -37.72 2.13
CA ALA A 243 2.94 -36.92 0.91
C ALA A 243 2.11 -35.64 1.05
N ILE A 244 2.38 -34.65 0.19
CA ILE A 244 1.53 -33.44 0.09
C ILE A 244 0.15 -33.87 -0.41
N TYR A 245 -0.88 -33.56 0.38
CA TYR A 245 -2.26 -33.91 0.10
C TYR A 245 -2.96 -32.79 -0.69
N GLY A 246 -3.71 -33.17 -1.73
CA GLY A 246 -4.45 -32.21 -2.57
C GLY A 246 -3.59 -31.15 -3.26
N GLY A 247 -2.27 -31.33 -3.31
CA GLY A 247 -1.33 -30.31 -3.78
C GLY A 247 -1.19 -29.09 -2.86
N VAL A 248 -1.77 -29.12 -1.66
CA VAL A 248 -1.87 -27.96 -0.76
C VAL A 248 -0.52 -27.70 -0.07
N LYS A 249 0.20 -26.71 -0.61
CA LYS A 249 1.42 -26.15 -0.04
C LYS A 249 1.58 -24.70 -0.49
N GLU A 250 2.31 -23.91 0.29
CA GLU A 250 2.66 -22.53 -0.04
C GLU A 250 3.89 -22.08 0.74
N TRP A 251 4.54 -21.02 0.27
CA TRP A 251 5.68 -20.43 0.98
C TRP A 251 5.75 -18.91 0.82
N GLN A 252 6.28 -18.22 1.82
CA GLN A 252 6.46 -16.77 1.85
C GLN A 252 7.91 -16.42 2.11
N TYR A 253 8.45 -15.50 1.31
CA TYR A 253 9.85 -15.09 1.40
C TYR A 253 10.08 -14.12 2.53
N ASN A 254 11.21 -14.23 3.24
CA ASN A 254 11.63 -13.28 4.28
C ASN A 254 10.52 -12.97 5.31
N ALA A 255 9.63 -13.93 5.56
CA ALA A 255 8.36 -13.69 6.24
C ALA A 255 8.47 -13.76 7.77
N VAL A 256 9.57 -14.29 8.31
CA VAL A 256 9.80 -14.35 9.77
C VAL A 256 11.22 -13.93 10.09
N ARG A 257 11.36 -12.92 10.96
CA ARG A 257 12.63 -12.54 11.58
C ARG A 257 12.61 -12.97 13.04
N VAL A 258 13.57 -13.81 13.42
CA VAL A 258 13.74 -14.27 14.80
C VAL A 258 14.87 -13.49 15.45
N PHE A 259 14.59 -12.91 16.62
CA PHE A 259 15.56 -12.25 17.49
C PHE A 259 15.78 -13.10 18.75
N ASP A 260 17.03 -13.19 19.22
CA ASP A 260 17.28 -13.73 20.56
C ASP A 260 16.83 -12.75 21.65
N ARG A 261 16.92 -11.45 21.35
CA ARG A 261 16.38 -10.34 22.13
C ARG A 261 16.22 -9.13 21.21
N ALA A 262 15.04 -8.49 21.18
CA ALA A 262 14.89 -7.21 20.49
C ALA A 262 15.68 -6.12 21.23
N ALA A 263 16.31 -5.23 20.47
CA ALA A 263 17.03 -4.12 21.05
C ALA A 263 16.06 -2.99 21.38
N ASP A 264 16.22 -2.37 22.54
CA ASP A 264 15.42 -1.21 22.93
C ASP A 264 15.80 0.05 22.11
N ALA A 265 17.02 0.09 21.57
CA ALA A 265 17.48 1.07 20.61
C ALA A 265 17.89 0.33 19.33
N TYR A 266 17.42 0.80 18.19
CA TYR A 266 17.55 0.09 16.92
C TYR A 266 17.48 1.06 15.74
N SER A 267 17.87 0.58 14.57
CA SER A 267 17.74 1.32 13.31
C SER A 267 16.66 0.69 12.42
N VAL A 268 16.01 1.53 11.63
CA VAL A 268 15.05 1.15 10.59
C VAL A 268 15.47 1.79 9.28
N ILE A 269 15.61 1.01 8.22
CA ILE A 269 15.83 1.57 6.88
C ILE A 269 14.47 1.96 6.30
N ASN A 270 14.33 3.20 5.86
CA ASN A 270 13.16 3.71 5.18
C ASN A 270 13.49 3.99 3.70
N VAL A 271 12.57 3.57 2.84
CA VAL A 271 12.65 3.69 1.38
C VAL A 271 11.29 4.14 0.86
N THR A 272 11.23 4.90 -0.22
CA THR A 272 9.98 5.22 -0.91
C THR A 272 10.23 5.35 -2.41
N ASP A 273 9.15 5.30 -3.20
CA ASP A 273 9.14 5.67 -4.62
C ASP A 273 10.20 4.94 -5.44
N SER A 274 10.19 3.61 -5.38
CA SER A 274 11.04 2.80 -6.26
C SER A 274 10.51 2.75 -7.69
N GLN A 275 9.19 2.91 -7.83
CA GLN A 275 8.43 3.03 -9.08
C GLN A 275 8.93 2.06 -10.15
N ALA A 276 9.13 0.79 -9.77
CA ALA A 276 9.80 -0.19 -10.60
C ALA A 276 9.03 -0.41 -11.91
N SER A 277 9.62 0.01 -13.02
CA SER A 277 9.06 -0.18 -14.36
C SER A 277 9.76 -1.31 -15.12
N ILE A 278 9.00 -2.02 -15.94
CA ILE A 278 9.50 -3.05 -16.87
C ILE A 278 9.72 -2.52 -18.30
N GLY A 279 9.49 -1.22 -18.54
CA GLY A 279 9.74 -0.61 -19.85
C GLY A 279 11.20 -0.20 -20.00
N SER A 280 11.82 -0.60 -21.11
CA SER A 280 13.28 -0.47 -21.34
C SER A 280 13.87 0.92 -21.12
N PHE A 281 13.13 2.00 -21.40
CA PHE A 281 13.60 3.36 -21.13
C PHE A 281 13.57 3.73 -19.64
N TYR A 282 12.53 3.32 -18.90
CA TYR A 282 12.36 3.64 -17.48
C TYR A 282 13.04 2.67 -16.53
N GLU A 283 13.37 1.46 -17.00
CA GLU A 283 14.05 0.43 -16.20
C GLU A 283 15.34 0.98 -15.56
N THR A 284 16.15 1.70 -16.33
CA THR A 284 17.42 2.31 -15.86
C THR A 284 17.24 3.42 -14.83
N LEU A 285 16.05 4.01 -14.75
CA LEU A 285 15.71 5.06 -13.79
C LEU A 285 15.05 4.51 -12.52
N THR A 286 14.55 3.27 -12.56
CA THR A 286 13.64 2.72 -11.52
C THR A 286 14.11 1.34 -11.06
N SER A 287 13.73 0.29 -11.77
CA SER A 287 14.03 -1.11 -11.47
C SER A 287 15.53 -1.38 -11.25
N ASP A 288 16.41 -0.81 -12.07
CA ASP A 288 17.86 -0.94 -11.87
C ASP A 288 18.31 -0.25 -10.58
N LYS A 289 17.66 0.84 -10.18
CA LYS A 289 17.94 1.57 -8.93
C LYS A 289 17.45 0.80 -7.72
N LEU A 290 16.33 0.09 -7.83
CA LEU A 290 15.91 -0.88 -6.83
C LEU A 290 16.97 -1.98 -6.65
N ASP A 291 17.58 -2.48 -7.72
CA ASP A 291 18.65 -3.49 -7.62
C ASP A 291 19.96 -2.92 -7.05
N GLU A 292 20.34 -1.70 -7.43
CA GLU A 292 21.45 -0.97 -6.83
C GLU A 292 21.23 -0.82 -5.32
N PHE A 293 20.01 -0.45 -4.89
CA PHE A 293 19.64 -0.31 -3.49
C PHE A 293 19.75 -1.63 -2.74
N VAL A 294 19.14 -2.70 -3.26
CA VAL A 294 19.20 -4.03 -2.65
C VAL A 294 20.65 -4.49 -2.50
N THR A 295 21.48 -4.25 -3.52
CA THR A 295 22.89 -4.62 -3.48
C THR A 295 23.63 -3.82 -2.41
N ASN A 296 23.47 -2.49 -2.39
CA ASN A 296 24.12 -1.61 -1.44
C ASN A 296 23.74 -1.90 0.02
N VAL A 297 22.45 -2.10 0.31
CA VAL A 297 21.98 -2.39 1.68
C VAL A 297 22.49 -3.73 2.19
N ASN A 298 22.52 -4.77 1.35
CA ASN A 298 23.06 -6.08 1.76
C ASN A 298 24.58 -6.08 1.96
N THR A 299 25.31 -5.27 1.19
CA THR A 299 26.78 -5.21 1.27
C THR A 299 27.31 -4.05 2.11
N SER A 300 26.43 -3.24 2.71
CA SER A 300 26.82 -2.07 3.48
C SER A 300 27.73 -2.44 4.66
N ALA A 301 28.82 -1.69 4.79
CA ALA A 301 29.71 -1.75 5.95
C ALA A 301 29.22 -0.87 7.11
N ASP A 302 28.19 -0.04 6.88
CA ASP A 302 27.62 0.81 7.90
C ASP A 302 26.91 -0.01 8.97
N ALA A 303 27.27 0.20 10.24
CA ALA A 303 26.76 -0.62 11.34
C ALA A 303 25.24 -0.47 11.52
N GLU A 304 24.65 0.68 11.19
CA GLU A 304 23.23 0.95 11.39
C GLU A 304 22.39 0.41 10.24
N VAL A 305 22.94 0.40 9.02
CA VAL A 305 22.34 -0.34 7.90
C VAL A 305 22.40 -1.84 8.21
N LYS A 306 23.59 -2.36 8.53
CA LYS A 306 23.83 -3.80 8.76
C LYS A 306 22.98 -4.39 9.89
N ASN A 307 22.77 -3.62 10.94
CA ASN A 307 22.05 -4.07 12.13
C ASN A 307 20.59 -3.57 12.18
N ALA A 308 20.09 -2.98 11.08
CA ALA A 308 18.70 -2.53 11.03
C ALA A 308 17.74 -3.68 11.38
N ALA A 309 16.73 -3.37 12.19
CA ALA A 309 15.75 -4.34 12.63
C ALA A 309 14.86 -4.82 11.47
N PHE A 310 14.49 -3.88 10.59
CA PHE A 310 13.65 -4.10 9.41
C PHE A 310 13.77 -2.93 8.42
N ILE A 311 13.21 -3.13 7.23
CA ILE A 311 13.04 -2.12 6.18
C ILE A 311 11.55 -1.75 6.09
N THR A 312 11.25 -0.47 5.88
CA THR A 312 9.91 -0.01 5.48
C THR A 312 9.97 0.58 4.06
N PHE A 313 9.07 0.18 3.18
CA PHE A 313 8.81 0.90 1.93
C PHE A 313 7.52 1.70 2.05
N ASN A 314 7.59 3.00 1.84
CA ASN A 314 6.51 3.95 2.09
C ASN A 314 5.75 4.31 0.80
N GLY A 315 5.36 3.31 0.02
CA GLY A 315 4.56 3.46 -1.19
C GLY A 315 5.36 3.49 -2.49
N ASP A 316 4.62 3.41 -3.58
CA ASP A 316 5.09 3.49 -4.95
C ASP A 316 6.20 2.46 -5.26
N LEU A 317 5.86 1.20 -4.99
CA LEU A 317 6.69 0.08 -5.43
C LEU A 317 6.59 -0.11 -6.94
N HIS A 318 5.35 -0.11 -7.45
CA HIS A 318 5.07 -0.18 -8.88
C HIS A 318 5.23 1.18 -9.54
N ASN A 319 5.50 1.17 -10.84
CA ASN A 319 5.30 2.37 -11.65
C ASN A 319 3.83 2.53 -12.05
N GLY A 320 3.01 1.47 -11.94
CA GLY A 320 1.59 1.49 -12.28
C GLY A 320 1.36 1.51 -13.79
N GLY A 321 2.36 1.12 -14.58
CA GLY A 321 2.33 1.13 -16.03
C GLY A 321 3.51 1.87 -16.65
N SER A 322 4.11 1.28 -17.68
CA SER A 322 5.24 1.92 -18.34
C SER A 322 4.81 3.14 -19.16
N PRO A 323 5.47 4.31 -19.02
CA PRO A 323 5.25 5.45 -19.91
C PRO A 323 5.76 5.15 -21.33
N GLY A 324 6.59 4.11 -21.47
CA GLY A 324 7.18 3.70 -22.75
C GLY A 324 6.18 3.05 -23.70
N SER A 325 4.96 2.72 -23.26
CA SER A 325 3.94 2.18 -24.15
C SER A 325 2.51 2.36 -23.64
N ILE A 326 1.63 2.78 -24.55
CA ILE A 326 0.18 2.85 -24.33
C ILE A 326 -0.58 1.72 -25.03
N ARG A 327 0.13 0.75 -25.61
CA ARG A 327 -0.43 -0.39 -26.37
C ARG A 327 -1.22 -1.30 -25.42
N GLN A 328 -2.31 -1.91 -25.91
CA GLN A 328 -3.20 -2.74 -25.07
C GLN A 328 -2.45 -3.87 -24.37
N ARG A 329 -1.53 -4.55 -25.07
CA ARG A 329 -0.72 -5.63 -24.52
C ARG A 329 0.17 -5.20 -23.34
N ALA A 330 0.84 -4.06 -23.49
CA ALA A 330 1.79 -3.56 -22.50
C ALA A 330 1.07 -3.08 -21.24
N VAL A 331 -0.04 -2.37 -21.42
CA VAL A 331 -0.87 -1.86 -20.32
C VAL A 331 -1.55 -3.02 -19.57
N ALA A 332 -2.16 -3.97 -20.28
CA ALA A 332 -2.85 -5.09 -19.65
C ALA A 332 -1.95 -5.96 -18.75
N THR A 333 -0.67 -6.13 -19.11
CA THR A 333 0.25 -7.04 -18.40
C THR A 333 1.19 -6.34 -17.42
N THR A 334 1.06 -5.01 -17.29
CA THR A 334 2.03 -4.15 -16.61
C THR A 334 2.23 -4.53 -15.15
N TYR A 335 1.13 -4.64 -14.38
CA TYR A 335 1.18 -4.92 -12.95
C TYR A 335 1.77 -6.29 -12.65
N ASN A 336 1.45 -7.30 -13.47
CA ASN A 336 2.02 -8.63 -13.29
C ASN A 336 3.54 -8.64 -13.52
N GLY A 337 4.00 -7.97 -14.58
CA GLY A 337 5.42 -7.89 -14.91
C GLY A 337 6.22 -7.05 -13.90
N GLU A 338 5.69 -5.90 -13.49
CA GLU A 338 6.28 -5.07 -12.43
C GLU A 338 6.31 -5.85 -11.10
N ALA A 339 5.21 -6.52 -10.74
CA ALA A 339 5.16 -7.30 -9.51
C ALA A 339 6.20 -8.42 -9.47
N LYS A 340 6.41 -9.11 -10.60
CA LYS A 340 7.47 -10.11 -10.77
C LYS A 340 8.86 -9.50 -10.57
N ARG A 341 9.11 -8.33 -11.18
CA ARG A 341 10.39 -7.62 -11.09
C ARG A 341 10.69 -7.19 -9.65
N ILE A 342 9.70 -6.62 -8.98
CA ILE A 342 9.77 -6.16 -7.59
C ILE A 342 9.99 -7.35 -6.65
N LEU A 343 9.17 -8.41 -6.74
CA LEU A 343 9.30 -9.60 -5.89
C LEU A 343 10.69 -10.25 -6.02
N SER A 344 11.23 -10.26 -7.25
CA SER A 344 12.57 -10.78 -7.52
C SER A 344 13.67 -9.94 -6.86
N ALA A 345 13.48 -8.63 -6.72
CA ALA A 345 14.39 -7.76 -5.99
C ALA A 345 14.22 -7.88 -4.47
N LEU A 346 12.99 -7.74 -3.96
CA LEU A 346 12.71 -7.71 -2.52
C LEU A 346 13.11 -9.00 -1.81
N LYS A 347 12.91 -10.18 -2.44
CA LYS A 347 13.35 -11.45 -1.83
C LYS A 347 14.87 -11.53 -1.64
N ARG A 348 15.66 -10.67 -2.31
CA ARG A 348 17.11 -10.60 -2.14
C ARG A 348 17.54 -9.71 -0.98
N LEU A 349 16.66 -8.99 -0.29
CA LEU A 349 17.05 -8.23 0.90
C LEU A 349 17.31 -9.15 2.09
N ASP A 350 18.34 -8.86 2.89
CA ASP A 350 18.70 -9.60 4.12
C ASP A 350 17.91 -9.15 5.36
N TYR A 351 16.80 -8.45 5.15
CA TYR A 351 15.97 -7.85 6.18
C TYR A 351 14.49 -8.22 5.99
N PRO A 352 13.70 -8.29 7.07
CA PRO A 352 12.24 -8.28 6.98
C PRO A 352 11.76 -6.93 6.43
N ILE A 353 10.67 -6.93 5.66
CA ILE A 353 10.19 -5.76 4.91
C ILE A 353 8.73 -5.49 5.26
N PHE A 354 8.41 -4.28 5.70
CA PHE A 354 7.03 -3.82 5.83
C PHE A 354 6.70 -2.88 4.68
N LEU A 355 5.62 -3.17 3.97
CA LEU A 355 5.22 -2.43 2.78
C LEU A 355 3.98 -1.58 3.07
N THR A 356 4.04 -0.32 2.69
CA THR A 356 2.92 0.64 2.66
C THR A 356 2.56 0.87 1.19
N ALA A 357 1.27 0.90 0.84
CA ALA A 357 0.85 1.14 -0.54
C ALA A 357 0.89 2.64 -0.89
N GLY A 358 1.35 2.96 -2.10
CA GLY A 358 1.23 4.29 -2.72
C GLY A 358 0.16 4.35 -3.80
N ASN A 359 0.07 5.47 -4.51
CA ASN A 359 -0.89 5.63 -5.60
C ASN A 359 -0.54 4.77 -6.81
N HIS A 360 0.74 4.68 -7.19
CA HIS A 360 1.16 3.85 -8.33
C HIS A 360 0.98 2.35 -8.07
N ASP A 361 0.85 1.93 -6.81
CA ASP A 361 0.54 0.56 -6.45
C ASP A 361 -0.95 0.20 -6.68
N GLY A 362 -1.81 1.21 -6.84
CA GLY A 362 -3.25 1.06 -6.81
C GLY A 362 -3.99 1.56 -8.04
N TYR A 363 -3.38 1.76 -9.21
CA TYR A 363 -4.17 2.14 -10.40
C TYR A 363 -5.06 0.99 -10.88
N ALA A 364 -6.23 1.35 -11.41
CA ALA A 364 -7.17 0.40 -12.01
C ALA A 364 -7.41 0.72 -13.49
N ALA A 365 -7.84 -0.29 -14.25
CA ALA A 365 -8.32 -0.09 -15.62
C ALA A 365 -9.48 -1.03 -15.92
N THR A 366 -10.56 -0.46 -16.47
CA THR A 366 -11.73 -1.18 -16.98
C THR A 366 -11.51 -1.77 -18.37
N GLY A 367 -10.51 -1.30 -19.10
CA GLY A 367 -10.17 -1.76 -20.45
C GLY A 367 -10.60 -0.86 -21.60
N HIS A 368 -11.20 0.30 -21.34
CA HIS A 368 -11.52 1.31 -22.35
C HIS A 368 -10.25 1.96 -22.93
N ALA A 369 -9.61 1.26 -23.87
CA ALA A 369 -8.42 1.72 -24.57
C ALA A 369 -8.75 2.91 -25.49
N PRO A 370 -7.81 3.88 -25.68
CA PRO A 370 -8.00 4.96 -26.63
C PRO A 370 -8.23 4.44 -28.06
N SER A 371 -9.16 5.06 -28.80
CA SER A 371 -9.53 4.64 -30.16
C SER A 371 -8.36 4.58 -31.15
N ALA A 372 -7.42 5.53 -31.05
CA ALA A 372 -6.20 5.55 -31.85
C ALA A 372 -5.30 4.33 -31.55
N VAL A 373 -5.19 3.94 -30.28
CA VAL A 373 -4.45 2.73 -29.87
C VAL A 373 -5.15 1.49 -30.40
N VAL A 374 -6.47 1.38 -30.24
CA VAL A 374 -7.24 0.23 -30.76
C VAL A 374 -7.04 0.06 -32.26
N THR A 375 -7.06 1.16 -33.02
CA THR A 375 -6.85 1.15 -34.48
C THR A 375 -5.43 0.70 -34.83
N ALA A 376 -4.41 1.29 -34.18
CA ALA A 376 -3.02 0.93 -34.41
C ALA A 376 -2.71 -0.52 -34.02
N ASP A 377 -3.30 -1.03 -32.94
CA ASP A 377 -3.15 -2.42 -32.51
C ASP A 377 -3.73 -3.37 -33.55
N ARG A 378 -4.92 -3.06 -34.06
CA ARG A 378 -5.60 -3.85 -35.10
C ARG A 378 -4.80 -3.93 -36.40
N ILE A 379 -4.21 -2.82 -36.85
CA ILE A 379 -3.34 -2.79 -38.05
C ILE A 379 -2.13 -3.72 -37.88
N LEU A 380 -1.58 -3.78 -36.66
CA LEU A 380 -0.47 -4.67 -36.31
C LEU A 380 -0.93 -6.11 -35.98
N GLY A 381 -2.19 -6.45 -36.24
CA GLY A 381 -2.73 -7.80 -36.03
C GLY A 381 -2.96 -8.14 -34.55
N ASP A 382 -2.95 -7.18 -33.65
CA ASP A 382 -3.21 -7.36 -32.21
C ASP A 382 -4.56 -6.73 -31.81
N ASN A 383 -5.14 -7.14 -30.69
CA ASN A 383 -6.32 -6.52 -30.08
C ASN A 383 -6.50 -7.02 -28.63
N MET A 384 -7.39 -6.38 -27.87
CA MET A 384 -7.64 -6.78 -26.48
C MET A 384 -8.07 -8.26 -26.34
N GLU A 385 -8.90 -8.77 -27.25
CA GLU A 385 -9.32 -10.18 -27.24
C GLU A 385 -8.11 -11.13 -27.28
N LYS A 386 -7.19 -10.90 -28.21
CA LYS A 386 -5.94 -11.68 -28.36
C LYS A 386 -5.03 -11.50 -27.16
N VAL A 387 -4.91 -10.28 -26.63
CA VAL A 387 -4.12 -10.01 -25.41
C VAL A 387 -4.64 -10.85 -24.27
N ILE A 388 -5.94 -10.76 -23.97
CA ILE A 388 -6.55 -11.52 -22.88
C ILE A 388 -6.48 -13.02 -23.16
N ALA A 389 -6.82 -13.49 -24.35
CA ALA A 389 -6.76 -14.91 -24.70
C ALA A 389 -5.33 -15.50 -24.56
N SER A 390 -4.30 -14.67 -24.79
CA SER A 390 -2.89 -15.10 -24.67
C SER A 390 -2.35 -15.14 -23.24
N GLN A 391 -3.02 -14.49 -22.30
CA GLN A 391 -2.52 -14.30 -20.93
C GLN A 391 -3.43 -14.94 -19.89
N ASN A 392 -4.74 -15.01 -20.16
CA ASN A 392 -5.70 -15.38 -19.16
C ASN A 392 -5.77 -16.89 -18.95
N ASN A 393 -5.40 -17.33 -17.76
CA ASN A 393 -5.56 -18.69 -17.26
C ASN A 393 -6.76 -18.82 -16.30
N LEU A 394 -7.45 -17.71 -16.01
CA LEU A 394 -8.59 -17.59 -15.11
C LEU A 394 -9.76 -16.98 -15.87
N ALA A 395 -10.52 -17.83 -16.57
CA ALA A 395 -11.91 -17.48 -16.82
C ALA A 395 -12.57 -17.47 -15.44
N TRP A 396 -13.01 -16.32 -14.95
CA TRP A 396 -13.92 -16.29 -13.82
C TRP A 396 -15.06 -17.29 -14.07
N PRO A 397 -15.79 -17.75 -13.05
CA PRO A 397 -16.98 -18.57 -13.30
C PRO A 397 -17.95 -17.77 -14.20
N GLY A 398 -17.94 -18.01 -15.51
CA GLY A 398 -18.66 -17.20 -16.50
C GLY A 398 -17.93 -15.97 -17.07
N TYR A 399 -16.59 -15.91 -17.13
CA TYR A 399 -15.92 -14.94 -18.00
C TYR A 399 -15.99 -15.42 -19.46
N THR A 400 -16.54 -14.60 -20.33
CA THR A 400 -16.39 -14.75 -21.78
C THR A 400 -15.99 -13.41 -22.39
N TRP A 401 -15.18 -13.44 -23.45
CA TRP A 401 -14.87 -12.22 -24.21
C TRP A 401 -16.15 -11.49 -24.69
N PRO A 402 -17.19 -12.19 -25.21
CA PRO A 402 -18.47 -11.57 -25.51
C PRO A 402 -19.08 -10.77 -24.36
N ASP A 403 -19.10 -11.32 -23.13
CA ASP A 403 -19.69 -10.62 -21.97
C ASP A 403 -18.90 -9.36 -21.61
N TYR A 404 -17.57 -9.45 -21.62
CA TYR A 404 -16.71 -8.29 -21.35
C TYR A 404 -16.79 -7.24 -22.46
N SER A 405 -16.79 -7.65 -23.72
CA SER A 405 -16.97 -6.74 -24.86
C SER A 405 -18.36 -6.07 -24.83
N ALA A 406 -19.39 -6.79 -24.41
CA ALA A 406 -20.73 -6.23 -24.20
C ALA A 406 -20.73 -5.22 -23.05
N TRP A 407 -20.05 -5.52 -21.94
CA TRP A 407 -19.90 -4.59 -20.82
C TRP A 407 -19.18 -3.31 -21.24
N LEU A 408 -18.06 -3.40 -21.96
CA LEU A 408 -17.33 -2.25 -22.52
C LEU A 408 -18.22 -1.43 -23.46
N THR A 409 -19.07 -2.08 -24.25
CA THR A 409 -19.99 -1.37 -25.15
C THR A 409 -21.05 -0.61 -24.36
N ALA A 410 -21.62 -1.23 -23.33
CA ALA A 410 -22.67 -0.64 -22.50
C ALA A 410 -22.17 0.53 -21.64
N HIS A 411 -20.87 0.60 -21.34
CA HIS A 411 -20.26 1.62 -20.48
C HIS A 411 -19.30 2.55 -21.24
N ALA A 412 -19.48 2.70 -22.55
CA ALA A 412 -18.65 3.59 -23.38
C ALA A 412 -18.61 5.05 -22.87
N ASP A 413 -19.72 5.52 -22.29
CA ASP A 413 -19.85 6.88 -21.74
C ASP A 413 -19.33 7.02 -20.30
N THR A 414 -18.99 5.91 -19.64
CA THR A 414 -18.42 5.85 -18.29
C THR A 414 -17.13 5.02 -18.30
N PRO A 415 -16.08 5.43 -19.02
CA PRO A 415 -14.90 4.59 -19.23
C PRO A 415 -14.11 4.31 -17.94
N GLY A 416 -14.29 5.12 -16.88
CA GLY A 416 -13.80 4.83 -15.52
C GLY A 416 -14.57 3.74 -14.77
N GLY A 417 -15.68 3.24 -15.33
CA GLY A 417 -16.58 2.29 -14.70
C GLY A 417 -17.71 2.95 -13.92
N VAL A 418 -18.59 2.10 -13.39
CA VAL A 418 -19.73 2.47 -12.55
C VAL A 418 -19.23 2.90 -11.17
N HIS A 419 -19.85 3.94 -10.62
CA HIS A 419 -19.60 4.44 -9.28
C HIS A 419 -20.15 3.45 -8.26
N ARG A 420 -19.25 2.58 -7.78
CA ARG A 420 -19.52 1.57 -6.78
C ARG A 420 -18.51 1.71 -5.67
N ASP A 421 -19.00 1.66 -4.43
CA ASP A 421 -18.16 1.75 -3.23
C ASP A 421 -17.47 0.41 -2.92
N ILE A 422 -16.86 -0.19 -3.94
CA ILE A 422 -16.10 -1.42 -3.83
C ILE A 422 -14.66 -1.04 -3.47
N VAL A 423 -14.35 -1.19 -2.18
CA VAL A 423 -13.02 -0.89 -1.61
C VAL A 423 -12.09 -2.10 -1.73
N THR A 424 -12.64 -3.29 -1.54
CA THR A 424 -11.92 -4.54 -1.78
C THR A 424 -12.92 -5.63 -2.10
N GLY A 425 -12.74 -6.28 -3.23
CA GLY A 425 -13.47 -7.48 -3.55
C GLY A 425 -14.81 -7.26 -4.23
N GLY A 426 -15.79 -8.09 -3.89
CA GLY A 426 -17.17 -7.98 -4.35
C GLY A 426 -18.11 -7.20 -3.42
N PHE A 427 -17.57 -6.52 -2.41
CA PHE A 427 -18.34 -6.01 -1.26
C PHE A 427 -18.14 -4.50 -1.07
N THR A 428 -19.24 -3.80 -0.74
CA THR A 428 -19.11 -2.50 -0.06
C THR A 428 -18.86 -2.74 1.41
N ARG A 429 -18.07 -1.86 2.02
CA ARG A 429 -17.71 -1.94 3.43
C ARG A 429 -18.32 -0.79 4.22
N SER A 430 -18.49 -0.98 5.51
CA SER A 430 -18.90 0.06 6.45
C SER A 430 -18.29 -0.19 7.83
N PRO A 431 -18.00 0.86 8.62
CA PRO A 431 -17.52 0.70 9.99
C PRO A 431 -18.61 0.08 10.87
N ALA A 432 -18.45 -1.21 11.22
CA ALA A 432 -19.36 -1.94 12.10
C ALA A 432 -18.70 -3.20 12.67
N ASP A 433 -19.43 -3.91 13.52
CA ASP A 433 -18.92 -5.00 14.36
C ASP A 433 -19.28 -6.40 13.86
N THR A 434 -20.23 -6.47 12.93
CA THR A 434 -20.82 -7.72 12.41
C THR A 434 -20.70 -7.78 10.89
N PHE A 435 -20.84 -8.97 10.31
CA PHE A 435 -20.75 -9.12 8.86
C PHE A 435 -21.94 -8.46 8.16
N ALA A 436 -23.17 -8.64 8.66
CA ALA A 436 -24.36 -8.03 8.05
C ALA A 436 -24.32 -6.50 8.04
N ALA A 437 -23.69 -5.87 9.03
CA ALA A 437 -23.57 -4.42 9.09
C ALA A 437 -22.31 -3.89 8.36
N SER A 438 -21.23 -4.68 8.29
CA SER A 438 -19.94 -4.23 7.74
C SER A 438 -19.69 -4.68 6.30
N PHE A 439 -20.35 -5.73 5.82
CA PHE A 439 -20.20 -6.26 4.46
C PHE A 439 -21.55 -6.33 3.77
N ARG A 440 -21.67 -5.64 2.64
CA ARG A 440 -22.80 -5.79 1.73
C ARG A 440 -22.28 -6.21 0.37
N GLU A 441 -22.66 -7.41 -0.04
CA GLU A 441 -22.30 -7.92 -1.36
C GLU A 441 -22.96 -7.06 -2.44
N VAL A 442 -22.16 -6.57 -3.38
CA VAL A 442 -22.68 -5.97 -4.62
C VAL A 442 -22.95 -7.11 -5.58
N PRO A 443 -24.14 -7.27 -6.18
CA PRO A 443 -24.36 -8.33 -7.16
C PRO A 443 -23.35 -8.22 -8.31
N ARG A 444 -22.83 -9.35 -8.81
CA ARG A 444 -21.78 -9.33 -9.83
C ARG A 444 -22.17 -8.57 -11.10
N ALA A 445 -23.44 -8.64 -11.52
CA ALA A 445 -23.94 -7.89 -12.67
C ALA A 445 -23.87 -6.36 -12.48
N ASP A 446 -23.75 -5.89 -11.23
CA ASP A 446 -23.69 -4.48 -10.87
C ASP A 446 -22.26 -3.99 -10.58
N ARG A 447 -21.24 -4.86 -10.72
CA ARG A 447 -19.82 -4.56 -10.50
C ARG A 447 -19.14 -4.11 -11.79
N ASN A 448 -17.99 -3.45 -11.66
CA ASN A 448 -17.12 -3.18 -12.79
C ASN A 448 -16.41 -4.46 -13.26
N MET A 449 -16.26 -4.61 -14.58
CA MET A 449 -15.33 -5.60 -15.13
C MET A 449 -13.98 -4.92 -15.33
N LEU A 450 -12.94 -5.41 -14.65
CA LEU A 450 -11.62 -4.78 -14.69
C LEU A 450 -10.68 -5.57 -15.56
N LEU A 451 -9.96 -4.86 -16.42
CA LEU A 451 -8.75 -5.41 -17.04
C LEU A 451 -7.71 -5.70 -15.96
N TYR A 452 -7.43 -4.75 -15.08
CA TYR A 452 -6.59 -4.92 -13.89
C TYR A 452 -6.95 -3.95 -12.76
N ASP A 453 -6.54 -4.30 -11.54
CA ASP A 453 -6.52 -3.45 -10.35
C ASP A 453 -5.20 -3.70 -9.58
N GLY A 454 -4.41 -2.65 -9.42
CA GLY A 454 -3.12 -2.72 -8.73
C GLY A 454 -3.23 -3.23 -7.30
N PHE A 455 -4.32 -2.92 -6.58
CA PHE A 455 -4.53 -3.44 -5.23
C PHE A 455 -4.81 -4.94 -5.20
N TYR A 456 -5.46 -5.49 -6.21
CA TYR A 456 -5.58 -6.95 -6.34
C TYR A 456 -4.22 -7.60 -6.62
N GLN A 457 -3.37 -6.98 -7.45
CA GLN A 457 -2.00 -7.47 -7.64
C GLN A 457 -1.19 -7.40 -6.35
N TRP A 458 -1.26 -6.28 -5.61
CA TRP A 458 -0.58 -6.06 -4.33
C TRP A 458 -0.96 -7.12 -3.31
N GLN A 459 -2.26 -7.30 -3.07
CA GLN A 459 -2.80 -8.25 -2.11
C GLN A 459 -2.42 -9.70 -2.42
N ARG A 460 -2.25 -10.02 -3.71
CA ARG A 460 -1.84 -11.35 -4.17
C ARG A 460 -0.35 -11.61 -4.16
N THR A 461 0.45 -10.56 -4.00
CA THR A 461 1.92 -10.65 -4.12
C THR A 461 2.62 -10.36 -2.80
N TYR A 462 2.15 -9.36 -2.06
CA TYR A 462 2.92 -8.72 -1.00
C TYR A 462 2.28 -8.86 0.37
N GLY A 463 0.97 -8.61 0.50
CA GLY A 463 0.29 -8.64 1.79
C GLY A 463 -0.91 -7.70 1.85
N PRO A 464 -1.40 -7.38 3.07
CA PRO A 464 -2.51 -6.44 3.25
C PRO A 464 -2.14 -5.02 2.77
N LEU A 465 -3.15 -4.17 2.59
CA LEU A 465 -2.96 -2.76 2.21
C LEU A 465 -2.61 -1.86 3.40
N TYR A 466 -2.98 -2.27 4.61
CA TYR A 466 -2.67 -1.59 5.87
C TYR A 466 -2.52 -2.62 6.99
N THR A 467 -1.63 -2.34 7.94
CA THR A 467 -1.21 -3.29 8.99
C THR A 467 -0.61 -2.54 10.18
N SER A 468 -0.49 -3.21 11.33
CA SER A 468 0.30 -2.72 12.45
C SER A 468 1.16 -3.80 13.07
N TRP A 469 2.33 -3.41 13.56
CA TRP A 469 3.27 -4.31 14.24
C TRP A 469 4.01 -3.59 15.36
N LYS A 470 4.70 -4.34 16.20
CA LYS A 470 5.48 -3.81 17.32
C LYS A 470 6.96 -4.12 17.18
N HIS A 471 7.79 -3.18 17.61
CA HIS A 471 9.21 -3.42 17.84
C HIS A 471 9.72 -2.52 18.96
N GLY A 472 10.36 -3.11 19.97
CA GLY A 472 10.65 -2.39 21.21
C GLY A 472 9.35 -1.86 21.85
N ARG A 473 9.33 -0.57 22.21
CA ARG A 473 8.14 0.14 22.72
C ARG A 473 7.27 0.79 21.65
N ASN A 474 7.69 0.74 20.38
CA ASN A 474 6.96 1.39 19.30
C ASN A 474 5.95 0.44 18.67
N ARG A 475 4.76 0.98 18.41
CA ARG A 475 3.81 0.47 17.44
C ARG A 475 4.03 1.19 16.12
N TYR A 476 4.21 0.43 15.06
CA TYR A 476 4.19 0.95 13.71
C TYR A 476 2.80 0.75 13.12
N VAL A 477 2.26 1.79 12.51
CA VAL A 477 0.95 1.77 11.85
C VAL A 477 1.15 2.18 10.40
N SER A 478 0.98 1.24 9.47
CA SER A 478 1.07 1.49 8.03
C SER A 478 -0.33 1.68 7.46
N LEU A 479 -0.55 2.85 6.84
CA LEU A 479 -1.82 3.24 6.24
C LEU A 479 -1.77 3.16 4.72
N ASN A 480 -2.84 2.66 4.12
CA ASN A 480 -3.11 2.91 2.70
C ASN A 480 -3.73 4.30 2.58
N THR A 481 -2.91 5.31 2.30
CA THR A 481 -3.41 6.67 2.03
C THR A 481 -3.81 6.87 0.57
N PHE A 482 -4.00 5.81 -0.22
CA PHE A 482 -4.62 5.83 -1.54
C PHE A 482 -5.90 4.97 -1.55
N ASP A 483 -6.69 5.04 -0.48
CA ASP A 483 -7.92 4.26 -0.27
C ASP A 483 -9.11 4.83 -1.08
N LEU A 484 -8.86 5.14 -2.35
CA LEU A 484 -9.85 5.63 -3.29
C LEU A 484 -10.68 4.47 -3.86
N ARG A 485 -11.92 4.78 -4.23
CA ARG A 485 -12.80 3.83 -4.93
C ARG A 485 -12.25 3.52 -6.32
N GLN A 486 -12.61 2.35 -6.80
CA GLN A 486 -12.09 1.82 -8.06
C GLN A 486 -12.32 2.72 -9.27
N HIS A 487 -13.49 3.38 -9.40
CA HIS A 487 -13.74 4.31 -10.50
C HIS A 487 -12.84 5.55 -10.40
N SER A 488 -12.58 6.04 -9.19
CA SER A 488 -11.67 7.18 -8.95
C SER A 488 -10.20 6.83 -9.20
N ARG A 489 -9.80 5.56 -9.08
CA ARG A 489 -8.44 5.08 -9.40
C ARG A 489 -8.26 4.69 -10.86
N SER A 490 -9.33 4.75 -11.67
CA SER A 490 -9.34 4.19 -13.01
C SER A 490 -8.61 5.06 -14.03
N GLY A 491 -7.91 4.40 -14.96
CA GLY A 491 -7.17 5.04 -16.04
C GLY A 491 -6.70 4.04 -17.10
N TRP A 492 -5.65 4.42 -17.82
CA TRP A 492 -5.01 3.55 -18.82
C TRP A 492 -3.48 3.59 -18.66
N GLY A 493 -2.90 2.49 -18.18
CA GLY A 493 -1.49 2.49 -17.74
C GLY A 493 -1.30 3.45 -16.57
N MET A 494 -0.23 4.25 -16.61
CA MET A 494 0.06 5.28 -15.61
C MET A 494 -0.85 6.52 -15.67
N TYR A 495 -1.69 6.63 -16.71
CA TYR A 495 -2.51 7.80 -16.97
C TYR A 495 -3.87 7.68 -16.26
N THR A 496 -3.84 7.59 -14.93
CA THR A 496 -5.03 7.73 -14.09
C THR A 496 -5.45 9.21 -13.99
N VAL A 497 -6.64 9.47 -13.44
CA VAL A 497 -7.16 10.83 -13.26
C VAL A 497 -7.02 11.37 -11.85
N ASN A 498 -6.77 10.51 -10.86
CA ASN A 498 -6.52 10.93 -9.49
C ASN A 498 -5.27 10.22 -8.98
N TYR A 499 -4.27 11.01 -8.57
CA TYR A 499 -3.01 10.53 -8.02
C TYR A 499 -2.95 10.72 -6.50
N GLY A 500 -3.81 11.59 -5.97
CA GLY A 500 -3.81 12.06 -4.61
C GLY A 500 -4.36 11.09 -3.56
N GLY A 501 -4.07 11.42 -2.30
CA GLY A 501 -4.42 10.57 -1.18
C GLY A 501 -5.88 10.64 -0.73
N ASN A 502 -6.36 9.55 -0.13
CA ASN A 502 -7.63 9.46 0.59
C ASN A 502 -7.57 8.28 1.58
N VAL A 503 -8.38 8.34 2.65
CA VAL A 503 -8.56 7.24 3.61
C VAL A 503 -10.06 7.01 3.85
N GLY A 504 -10.50 5.77 3.60
CA GLY A 504 -11.87 5.33 3.83
C GLY A 504 -12.23 5.26 5.31
N ARG A 505 -13.53 5.32 5.60
CA ARG A 505 -14.05 5.32 6.99
C ARG A 505 -13.73 4.01 7.72
N GLU A 506 -13.63 2.91 6.98
CA GLU A 506 -13.34 1.57 7.48
C GLU A 506 -11.93 1.49 8.03
N GLN A 507 -10.97 1.98 7.25
CA GLN A 507 -9.56 2.07 7.64
C GLN A 507 -9.41 3.06 8.78
N MET A 508 -10.16 4.18 8.76
CA MET A 508 -10.14 5.16 9.85
C MET A 508 -10.66 4.58 11.18
N ALA A 509 -11.75 3.81 11.13
CA ALA A 509 -12.26 3.13 12.32
C ALA A 509 -11.30 2.05 12.84
N TRP A 510 -10.55 1.40 11.94
CA TRP A 510 -9.45 0.52 12.34
C TRP A 510 -8.31 1.29 13.01
N LEU A 511 -7.89 2.42 12.44
CA LEU A 511 -6.88 3.30 13.03
C LEU A 511 -7.28 3.75 14.44
N ASP A 512 -8.55 4.09 14.67
CA ASP A 512 -9.05 4.46 16.00
C ASP A 512 -8.82 3.34 17.03
N ARG A 513 -8.98 2.07 16.63
CA ARG A 513 -8.65 0.92 17.50
C ARG A 513 -7.14 0.79 17.71
N GLU A 514 -6.32 0.98 16.68
CA GLU A 514 -4.86 0.92 16.82
C GLU A 514 -4.30 2.01 17.76
N LEU A 515 -4.84 3.22 17.66
CA LEU A 515 -4.51 4.31 18.57
C LEU A 515 -5.00 4.04 19.99
N GLY A 516 -6.19 3.44 20.15
CA GLY A 516 -6.68 2.98 21.45
C GLY A 516 -5.81 1.87 22.06
N ARG A 517 -5.31 0.92 21.25
CA ARG A 517 -4.34 -0.10 21.70
C ARG A 517 -3.02 0.53 22.15
N ALA A 518 -2.49 1.46 21.36
CA ALA A 518 -1.25 2.16 21.71
C ALA A 518 -1.38 2.91 23.04
N LYS A 519 -2.52 3.61 23.24
CA LYS A 519 -2.84 4.30 24.48
C LYS A 519 -2.92 3.33 25.67
N LEU A 520 -3.63 2.20 25.52
CA LEU A 520 -3.79 1.21 26.60
C LEU A 520 -2.46 0.56 26.98
N ALA A 521 -1.58 0.33 26.00
CA ALA A 521 -0.30 -0.32 26.19
C ALA A 521 0.87 0.63 26.48
N ASP A 522 0.62 1.95 26.58
CA ASP A 522 1.65 2.99 26.74
C ASP A 522 2.76 2.89 25.67
N GLU A 523 2.33 2.77 24.42
CA GLU A 523 3.19 2.63 23.24
C GLU A 523 3.25 3.94 22.46
N ASP A 524 4.42 4.24 21.91
CA ASP A 524 4.56 5.31 20.92
C ASP A 524 4.21 4.78 19.52
N VAL A 525 3.59 5.63 18.72
CA VAL A 525 3.16 5.32 17.35
C VAL A 525 4.08 6.02 16.36
N VAL A 526 4.69 5.21 15.50
CA VAL A 526 5.30 5.62 14.24
C VAL A 526 4.32 5.30 13.13
N MET A 527 3.71 6.34 12.56
CA MET A 527 2.75 6.21 11.47
C MET A 527 3.46 6.30 10.12
N LEU A 528 3.23 5.32 9.26
CA LEU A 528 3.77 5.26 7.91
C LEU A 528 2.63 5.46 6.92
N MET A 529 2.83 6.34 5.96
CA MET A 529 1.88 6.62 4.89
C MET A 529 2.61 7.07 3.63
N HIS A 530 1.91 7.10 2.50
CA HIS A 530 2.47 7.60 1.26
C HIS A 530 2.22 9.11 1.11
N HIS A 531 0.95 9.52 1.00
CA HIS A 531 0.53 10.92 0.84
C HIS A 531 0.54 11.75 2.13
N ASP A 532 0.74 13.06 2.00
CA ASP A 532 0.55 14.04 3.08
C ASP A 532 -0.92 14.52 3.12
N PRO A 533 -1.65 14.30 4.22
CA PRO A 533 -3.06 14.67 4.34
C PRO A 533 -3.32 16.17 4.49
N ARG A 534 -2.28 17.00 4.58
CA ARG A 534 -2.45 18.46 4.69
C ARG A 534 -2.87 19.12 3.38
N GLY A 535 -2.55 18.52 2.23
CA GLY A 535 -2.80 19.12 0.92
C GLY A 535 -2.02 20.42 0.75
N GLY A 536 -0.98 20.40 -0.09
CA GLY A 536 -0.09 21.55 -0.25
C GLY A 536 1.11 21.28 -1.16
N HIS A 537 1.79 22.36 -1.53
CA HIS A 537 2.88 22.38 -2.52
C HIS A 537 4.04 23.27 -2.07
N LYS A 538 5.26 22.95 -2.52
CA LYS A 538 6.50 23.71 -2.21
C LYS A 538 6.73 23.97 -0.71
N GLY A 539 6.19 23.10 0.15
CA GLY A 539 6.32 23.23 1.59
C GLY A 539 5.32 24.20 2.24
N GLU A 540 4.25 24.59 1.55
CA GLU A 540 3.12 25.32 2.13
C GLU A 540 1.87 24.43 2.20
N ASP A 541 1.30 24.30 3.40
CA ASP A 541 0.08 23.51 3.65
C ASP A 541 -1.16 24.40 3.49
N HIS A 542 -1.99 24.10 2.49
CA HIS A 542 -3.12 24.96 2.13
C HIS A 542 -4.47 24.42 2.63
N GLY A 543 -4.55 23.15 3.04
CA GLY A 543 -5.83 22.51 3.35
C GLY A 543 -6.78 22.51 2.15
N PHE A 544 -6.19 22.54 0.96
CA PHE A 544 -6.87 22.43 -0.31
C PHE A 544 -6.94 20.96 -0.69
N PHE A 545 -8.12 20.51 -1.10
CA PHE A 545 -8.35 19.14 -1.52
C PHE A 545 -8.87 19.14 -2.95
N PHE A 546 -8.28 18.31 -3.80
CA PHE A 546 -8.60 18.26 -5.21
C PHE A 546 -9.95 17.58 -5.46
N PRO A 547 -10.88 18.17 -6.24
CA PRO A 547 -12.07 17.47 -6.65
C PRO A 547 -11.73 16.11 -7.28
N VAL A 548 -12.43 15.05 -6.85
CA VAL A 548 -12.29 13.73 -7.48
C VAL A 548 -12.75 13.84 -8.92
N LEU A 549 -11.87 13.46 -9.84
CA LEU A 549 -12.15 13.47 -11.27
C LEU A 549 -12.64 12.10 -11.73
N GLU A 550 -13.63 12.12 -12.62
CA GLU A 550 -14.04 10.93 -13.37
C GLU A 550 -13.11 10.73 -14.57
N PHE A 551 -12.74 9.48 -14.84
CA PHE A 551 -12.01 9.13 -16.05
C PHE A 551 -12.94 9.18 -17.25
N LYS A 552 -12.71 10.15 -18.15
CA LYS A 552 -13.40 10.27 -19.45
C LYS A 552 -12.54 9.83 -20.64
N GLY A 553 -11.30 9.42 -20.38
CA GLY A 553 -10.37 8.90 -21.38
C GLY A 553 -8.97 9.50 -21.24
N MET A 554 -7.99 8.85 -21.89
CA MET A 554 -6.58 9.22 -21.75
C MET A 554 -6.25 10.67 -22.12
N ALA A 555 -6.96 11.28 -23.07
CA ALA A 555 -6.69 12.67 -23.46
C ALA A 555 -6.86 13.63 -22.27
N GLN A 556 -7.84 13.37 -21.39
CA GLN A 556 -8.04 14.13 -20.16
C GLN A 556 -6.85 13.94 -19.22
N SER A 557 -6.45 12.70 -18.93
CA SER A 557 -5.31 12.41 -18.06
C SER A 557 -4.00 12.97 -18.60
N THR A 558 -3.75 12.85 -19.92
CA THR A 558 -2.56 13.40 -20.58
C THR A 558 -2.57 14.92 -20.57
N ILE A 559 -3.71 15.57 -20.82
CA ILE A 559 -3.83 17.04 -20.71
C ILE A 559 -3.59 17.46 -19.27
N ASN A 560 -4.21 16.81 -18.29
CA ASN A 560 -4.02 17.12 -16.88
C ASN A 560 -2.55 16.96 -16.46
N TYR A 561 -1.91 15.87 -16.89
CA TYR A 561 -0.48 15.60 -16.65
C TYR A 561 0.44 16.62 -17.34
N LEU A 562 0.19 16.97 -18.61
CA LEU A 562 0.98 17.99 -19.32
C LEU A 562 0.74 19.39 -18.76
N MET A 563 -0.48 19.69 -18.33
CA MET A 563 -0.81 20.95 -17.68
C MET A 563 -0.06 21.06 -16.34
N SER A 564 -0.06 20.01 -15.51
CA SER A 564 0.66 20.00 -14.24
C SER A 564 2.18 20.04 -14.41
N GLU A 565 2.75 19.29 -15.36
CA GLU A 565 4.22 19.23 -15.52
C GLU A 565 4.85 20.35 -16.37
N ILE A 566 4.11 20.93 -17.32
CA ILE A 566 4.69 21.88 -18.30
C ILE A 566 4.07 23.27 -18.18
N PHE A 567 2.74 23.35 -18.11
CA PHE A 567 2.04 24.63 -18.16
C PHE A 567 2.08 25.35 -16.81
N THR A 568 1.80 24.63 -15.72
CA THR A 568 1.85 25.15 -14.36
C THR A 568 3.23 25.75 -14.06
N PRO A 569 4.38 25.05 -14.22
CA PRO A 569 5.69 25.68 -13.96
C PRO A 569 5.99 26.93 -14.82
N ALA A 570 5.48 27.00 -16.05
CA ALA A 570 5.67 28.15 -16.92
C ALA A 570 4.81 29.36 -16.51
N VAL A 571 3.57 29.14 -16.08
CA VAL A 571 2.68 30.20 -15.57
C VAL A 571 3.15 30.68 -14.20
N CYS A 572 3.54 29.75 -13.33
CA CYS A 572 4.01 30.03 -11.96
C CYS A 572 5.40 30.66 -11.86
N SER A 573 6.08 30.86 -12.99
CA SER A 573 7.29 31.67 -13.08
C SER A 573 7.01 33.17 -13.28
N LYS A 574 5.73 33.55 -13.45
CA LYS A 574 5.31 34.94 -13.59
C LYS A 574 5.06 35.59 -12.21
N PRO A 575 5.20 36.92 -12.08
CA PRO A 575 4.87 37.63 -10.84
C PRO A 575 3.38 37.51 -10.48
N ASP A 576 3.04 37.32 -9.19
CA ASP A 576 1.67 37.12 -8.68
C ASP A 576 0.65 38.16 -9.16
N LEU A 577 1.07 39.40 -9.35
CA LEU A 577 0.23 40.51 -9.82
C LEU A 577 -0.23 40.35 -11.28
N SER A 578 0.37 39.43 -12.03
CA SER A 578 0.08 39.18 -13.45
C SER A 578 -0.74 37.92 -13.71
N MET A 579 -1.12 37.21 -12.64
CA MET A 579 -1.86 35.96 -12.68
C MET A 579 -3.30 36.17 -12.20
N SER A 580 -4.26 35.48 -12.81
CA SER A 580 -5.62 35.38 -12.29
C SER A 580 -5.66 34.62 -10.95
N VAL A 581 -6.82 34.62 -10.28
CA VAL A 581 -7.01 33.81 -9.05
C VAL A 581 -6.79 32.33 -9.36
N ASP A 582 -7.40 31.81 -10.42
CA ASP A 582 -7.27 30.40 -10.82
C ASP A 582 -5.83 30.04 -11.24
N GLU A 583 -5.10 30.95 -11.89
CA GLU A 583 -3.69 30.73 -12.24
C GLU A 583 -2.80 30.75 -10.98
N ARG A 584 -3.03 31.66 -10.03
CA ARG A 584 -2.32 31.64 -8.74
C ARG A 584 -2.61 30.38 -7.97
N ASP A 585 -3.88 29.99 -7.87
CA ASP A 585 -4.28 28.75 -7.22
C ASP A 585 -3.59 27.58 -7.91
N SER A 586 -3.57 27.48 -9.24
CA SER A 586 -2.82 26.40 -9.92
C SER A 586 -1.30 26.36 -9.61
N CYS A 587 -0.73 27.46 -9.10
CA CYS A 587 0.67 27.60 -8.71
C CYS A 587 1.01 27.26 -7.26
N HIS A 588 -0.02 27.04 -6.44
CA HIS A 588 0.08 26.66 -5.03
C HIS A 588 -0.10 25.15 -4.82
N HIS A 589 -0.05 24.32 -5.88
CA HIS A 589 -0.32 22.89 -5.78
C HIS A 589 0.55 22.03 -6.73
N ASP A 590 0.94 20.81 -6.33
CA ASP A 590 1.54 19.75 -7.18
C ASP A 590 0.50 19.06 -8.08
N GLY A 591 -0.72 19.61 -8.13
CA GLY A 591 -1.82 19.12 -8.95
C GLY A 591 -2.49 17.89 -8.35
N LEU A 592 -2.91 16.96 -9.20
CA LEU A 592 -3.73 15.80 -8.83
C LEU A 592 -3.02 14.76 -7.94
N GLN A 593 -1.77 15.03 -7.52
CA GLN A 593 -0.93 14.26 -6.60
C GLN A 593 -1.18 14.60 -5.12
N GLU A 594 -1.90 15.68 -4.84
CA GLU A 594 -2.28 16.09 -3.48
C GLU A 594 -3.58 15.44 -3.00
N TRP A 595 -3.84 15.50 -1.69
CA TRP A 595 -5.00 14.87 -1.07
C TRP A 595 -6.34 15.20 -1.75
N MET A 596 -7.17 14.17 -1.98
CA MET A 596 -8.43 14.27 -2.70
C MET A 596 -9.56 14.77 -1.80
N ALA A 597 -10.41 15.61 -2.37
CA ALA A 597 -11.66 16.05 -1.79
C ALA A 597 -12.63 14.85 -1.65
N PRO A 598 -13.70 14.99 -0.86
CA PRO A 598 -14.70 13.94 -0.73
C PRO A 598 -15.32 13.59 -2.09
N ASP A 599 -15.54 12.30 -2.34
CA ASP A 599 -16.35 11.83 -3.46
C ASP A 599 -17.81 12.29 -3.24
N PRO A 600 -18.37 13.12 -4.14
CA PRO A 600 -19.69 13.71 -3.93
C PRO A 600 -20.82 12.68 -3.88
N GLU A 601 -20.63 11.49 -4.45
CA GLU A 601 -21.63 10.43 -4.46
C GLU A 601 -21.50 9.48 -3.27
N LEU A 602 -20.27 9.24 -2.81
CA LEU A 602 -19.99 8.17 -1.85
C LEU A 602 -19.56 8.65 -0.47
N ASP A 603 -19.07 9.89 -0.35
CA ASP A 603 -18.61 10.45 0.93
C ASP A 603 -19.65 11.34 1.62
N GLN A 604 -20.87 11.43 1.09
CA GLN A 604 -21.94 12.16 1.75
C GLN A 604 -22.40 11.42 3.02
N VAL A 605 -22.14 12.02 4.19
CA VAL A 605 -22.54 11.47 5.50
C VAL A 605 -23.99 11.84 5.83
N THR A 606 -24.35 13.08 5.54
CA THR A 606 -25.73 13.62 5.58
C THR A 606 -25.88 14.61 4.43
N PRO A 607 -27.12 14.96 4.00
CA PRO A 607 -27.30 15.94 2.92
C PRO A 607 -26.49 17.22 3.18
N GLY A 608 -25.59 17.56 2.25
CA GLY A 608 -24.71 18.74 2.33
C GLY A 608 -23.49 18.61 3.25
N ARG A 609 -23.21 17.44 3.84
CA ARG A 609 -22.04 17.18 4.70
C ARG A 609 -21.27 15.96 4.22
N PHE A 610 -19.97 16.13 4.04
CA PHE A 610 -19.10 15.13 3.43
C PHE A 610 -17.98 14.67 4.36
N TRP A 611 -17.51 13.43 4.16
CA TRP A 611 -16.37 12.85 4.84
C TRP A 611 -15.06 13.44 4.31
N GLN A 612 -14.43 14.32 5.10
CA GLN A 612 -13.17 14.97 4.73
C GLN A 612 -11.98 14.18 5.29
N SER A 613 -11.62 13.10 4.59
CA SER A 613 -10.64 12.10 5.06
C SER A 613 -9.30 12.68 5.53
N GLY A 614 -8.77 13.73 4.89
CA GLY A 614 -7.49 14.34 5.25
C GLY A 614 -7.57 15.11 6.57
N THR A 615 -8.64 15.89 6.76
CA THR A 615 -8.90 16.59 8.02
C THR A 615 -9.16 15.58 9.15
N GLU A 616 -9.95 14.53 8.88
CA GLU A 616 -10.24 13.46 9.84
C GLU A 616 -9.00 12.70 10.30
N LEU A 617 -8.05 12.46 9.39
CA LEU A 617 -6.76 11.83 9.71
C LEU A 617 -5.88 12.77 10.56
N LEU A 618 -5.75 14.03 10.15
CA LEU A 618 -4.93 15.02 10.85
C LEU A 618 -5.45 15.31 12.26
N GLN A 619 -6.78 15.35 12.44
CA GLN A 619 -7.37 15.47 13.77
C GLN A 619 -6.97 14.30 14.67
N ARG A 620 -6.90 13.08 14.15
CA ARG A 620 -6.46 11.90 14.92
C ARG A 620 -4.97 11.95 15.27
N ILE A 621 -4.14 12.37 14.32
CA ILE A 621 -2.69 12.58 14.53
C ILE A 621 -2.45 13.64 15.61
N ALA A 622 -3.11 14.79 15.52
CA ALA A 622 -2.95 15.88 16.48
C ALA A 622 -3.41 15.48 17.89
N LYS A 623 -4.60 14.84 17.99
CA LYS A 623 -5.24 14.51 19.26
C LYS A 623 -4.68 13.28 19.96
N SER A 624 -4.03 12.35 19.26
CA SER A 624 -3.52 11.13 19.88
C SER A 624 -2.12 11.35 20.47
N PRO A 625 -1.93 11.44 21.81
CA PRO A 625 -0.63 11.70 22.43
C PRO A 625 0.45 10.67 22.07
N ASN A 626 0.01 9.47 21.71
CA ASN A 626 0.85 8.35 21.30
C ASN A 626 1.38 8.51 19.87
N VAL A 627 0.78 9.31 18.99
CA VAL A 627 1.37 9.58 17.66
C VAL A 627 2.52 10.56 17.83
N ARG A 628 3.74 10.04 17.70
CA ARG A 628 4.98 10.79 17.92
C ARG A 628 5.72 11.08 16.62
N THR A 629 5.64 10.17 15.64
CA THR A 629 6.34 10.33 14.36
C THR A 629 5.43 9.91 13.20
N VAL A 630 5.40 10.73 12.15
CA VAL A 630 4.74 10.45 10.87
C VAL A 630 5.80 10.42 9.78
N VAL A 631 5.81 9.38 8.95
CA VAL A 631 6.76 9.20 7.84
C VAL A 631 6.00 9.05 6.53
N MET A 632 6.28 9.93 5.58
CA MET A 632 5.59 10.08 4.29
C MET A 632 6.52 9.79 3.12
N GLY A 633 5.95 9.23 2.04
CA GLY A 633 6.68 8.83 0.83
C GLY A 633 6.54 9.78 -0.36
N HIS A 634 5.31 10.20 -0.68
CA HIS A 634 4.89 10.90 -1.92
C HIS A 634 5.40 12.35 -2.07
N ALA A 635 6.47 12.75 -1.38
CA ALA A 635 6.91 14.13 -1.40
C ALA A 635 7.87 14.43 -2.55
N HIS A 636 8.57 13.43 -3.10
CA HIS A 636 9.72 13.62 -4.01
C HIS A 636 10.83 14.53 -3.46
N TYR A 637 10.74 14.92 -2.19
CA TYR A 637 11.65 15.80 -1.49
C TYR A 637 11.83 15.38 -0.02
N ASN A 638 12.96 15.75 0.55
CA ASN A 638 13.31 15.51 1.95
C ASN A 638 12.89 16.69 2.85
N THR A 639 12.12 16.42 3.89
CA THR A 639 11.89 17.37 4.99
C THR A 639 11.90 16.71 6.35
N LEU A 640 12.21 17.52 7.35
CA LEU A 640 12.01 17.27 8.76
C LEU A 640 11.17 18.41 9.32
N GLU A 641 10.04 18.12 9.93
CA GLU A 641 9.28 19.08 10.72
C GLU A 641 9.19 18.58 12.15
N VAL A 642 9.30 19.52 13.10
CA VAL A 642 9.04 19.24 14.51
C VAL A 642 7.99 20.22 14.98
N MET A 643 6.77 19.72 15.13
CA MET A 643 5.63 20.48 15.63
C MET A 643 5.61 20.42 17.16
N ARG A 644 5.15 21.50 17.77
CA ARG A 644 4.99 21.72 19.22
C ARG A 644 3.55 22.11 19.50
N GLY A 645 3.15 21.97 20.76
CA GLY A 645 1.83 22.39 21.20
C GLY A 645 1.60 23.88 20.98
N GLY A 646 0.43 24.20 20.42
CA GLY A 646 0.08 25.54 19.97
C GLY A 646 0.39 25.81 18.50
N ASP A 647 1.18 24.96 17.83
CA ASP A 647 1.42 25.08 16.39
C ASP A 647 0.19 24.67 15.59
N THR A 648 0.06 25.19 14.38
CA THR A 648 -1.04 24.84 13.47
C THR A 648 -0.61 23.70 12.55
N LEU A 649 -1.28 22.55 12.64
CA LEU A 649 -1.01 21.39 11.77
C LEU A 649 -1.72 21.51 10.41
N LEU A 650 -2.91 22.12 10.38
CA LEU A 650 -3.63 22.44 9.16
C LEU A 650 -4.32 23.80 9.32
N LYS A 651 -3.92 24.75 8.49
CA LYS A 651 -4.35 26.15 8.59
C LYS A 651 -5.87 26.29 8.64
N GLY A 652 -6.37 26.87 9.72
CA GLY A 652 -7.80 27.14 9.94
C GLY A 652 -8.66 25.91 10.24
N ARG A 653 -8.06 24.72 10.44
CA ARG A 653 -8.79 23.46 10.60
C ARG A 653 -8.29 22.58 11.75
N VAL A 654 -6.98 22.44 11.92
CA VAL A 654 -6.38 21.55 12.93
C VAL A 654 -5.17 22.21 13.59
N ASP A 655 -5.26 22.41 14.90
CA ASP A 655 -4.15 22.89 15.73
C ASP A 655 -3.60 21.76 16.61
N MET A 656 -2.32 21.86 16.96
CA MET A 656 -1.65 20.96 17.88
C MET A 656 -2.00 21.31 19.34
N PRO A 657 -2.49 20.36 20.15
CA PRO A 657 -2.71 20.60 21.58
C PRO A 657 -1.43 21.01 22.32
N ASN A 658 -1.54 21.88 23.34
CA ASN A 658 -0.41 22.56 24.01
C ASN A 658 0.67 21.63 24.61
N ASP A 659 0.31 20.39 24.96
CA ASP A 659 1.19 19.39 25.58
C ASP A 659 1.78 18.38 24.58
N ARG A 660 1.65 18.65 23.27
CA ARG A 660 2.04 17.73 22.21
C ARG A 660 3.33 18.13 21.52
N GLU A 661 3.95 17.12 20.92
CA GLU A 661 4.95 17.28 19.89
C GLU A 661 4.72 16.24 18.79
N LEU A 662 5.21 16.52 17.60
CA LEU A 662 5.08 15.61 16.47
C LEU A 662 6.28 15.81 15.55
N VAL A 663 6.91 14.71 15.17
CA VAL A 663 7.92 14.71 14.11
C VAL A 663 7.25 14.27 12.81
N MET A 664 7.34 15.08 11.76
CA MET A 664 6.88 14.71 10.43
C MET A 664 8.07 14.64 9.49
N LEU A 665 8.21 13.51 8.81
CA LEU A 665 9.34 13.22 7.93
C LEU A 665 8.83 12.95 6.53
N ARG A 666 9.43 13.59 5.53
CA ARG A 666 9.26 13.26 4.11
C ARG A 666 10.61 12.81 3.57
N MET A 667 10.62 11.69 2.86
CA MET A 667 11.85 10.94 2.58
C MET A 667 12.19 10.88 1.10
N ILE A 668 13.49 10.71 0.84
CA ILE A 668 14.08 10.60 -0.49
C ILE A 668 13.56 9.38 -1.26
N SER A 669 13.22 9.58 -2.54
CA SER A 669 12.93 8.50 -3.48
C SER A 669 14.18 7.66 -3.75
N VAL A 670 14.04 6.33 -3.89
CA VAL A 670 15.15 5.46 -4.35
C VAL A 670 15.30 5.44 -5.87
N ALA A 671 14.25 5.84 -6.61
CA ALA A 671 14.31 5.98 -8.05
C ALA A 671 14.96 7.30 -8.46
N ASN A 672 15.51 7.33 -9.68
CA ASN A 672 16.08 8.53 -10.29
C ASN A 672 14.99 9.47 -10.87
N LEU A 673 13.92 9.66 -10.12
CA LEU A 673 12.72 10.40 -10.52
C LEU A 673 12.50 11.67 -9.69
N THR A 674 13.26 11.84 -8.61
CA THR A 674 13.27 13.09 -7.83
C THR A 674 13.73 14.31 -8.64
N SER A 675 13.18 15.47 -8.26
CA SER A 675 13.61 16.81 -8.66
C SER A 675 14.70 17.37 -7.76
N GLN A 676 14.84 16.87 -6.52
CA GLN A 676 15.84 17.36 -5.58
C GLN A 676 17.26 17.07 -6.05
N THR A 677 18.19 17.95 -5.66
CA THR A 677 19.61 17.75 -5.88
C THR A 677 20.42 17.84 -4.59
N HIS A 678 21.58 17.19 -4.58
CA HIS A 678 22.60 17.26 -3.55
C HIS A 678 23.93 17.43 -4.26
N GLU A 679 24.67 18.50 -3.93
CA GLU A 679 25.92 18.86 -4.62
C GLU A 679 25.77 18.96 -6.15
N GLY A 680 24.62 19.44 -6.61
CA GLY A 680 24.29 19.61 -8.03
C GLY A 680 23.98 18.31 -8.80
N GLN A 681 23.89 17.16 -8.12
CA GLN A 681 23.43 15.88 -8.68
C GLN A 681 22.05 15.52 -8.17
N LYS A 682 21.24 14.79 -8.95
CA LYS A 682 19.93 14.30 -8.48
C LYS A 682 20.08 13.50 -7.18
N ALA A 683 19.34 13.90 -6.16
CA ALA A 683 19.37 13.29 -4.84
C ALA A 683 18.32 12.18 -4.72
N TYR A 684 18.69 10.96 -5.10
CA TYR A 684 17.91 9.74 -4.81
C TYR A 684 18.70 8.78 -3.92
N GLY A 685 18.01 7.99 -3.11
CA GLY A 685 18.61 7.39 -1.93
C GLY A 685 17.70 6.56 -1.05
N TYR A 686 18.13 6.41 0.20
CA TYR A 686 17.33 5.86 1.29
C TYR A 686 17.76 6.50 2.62
N VAL A 687 16.96 6.27 3.65
CA VAL A 687 17.19 6.84 4.98
C VAL A 687 17.31 5.74 6.02
N VAL A 688 18.15 5.93 7.02
CA VAL A 688 18.17 5.10 8.24
C VAL A 688 17.66 5.94 9.40
N MET A 689 16.52 5.54 9.97
CA MET A 689 15.95 6.14 11.17
C MET A 689 16.56 5.46 12.40
N GLY A 690 17.22 6.25 13.25
CA GLY A 690 17.68 5.83 14.57
C GLY A 690 16.56 5.98 15.60
N VAL A 691 16.23 4.89 16.27
CA VAL A 691 15.33 4.88 17.43
C VAL A 691 16.17 4.72 18.67
N ASP A 692 16.39 5.83 19.40
CA ASP A 692 17.25 5.85 20.58
C ASP A 692 16.45 5.85 21.88
N LYS A 693 17.06 5.31 22.94
CA LYS A 693 16.57 5.53 24.31
C LYS A 693 16.77 6.99 24.70
N VAL A 694 15.69 7.68 25.04
CA VAL A 694 15.78 9.07 25.52
C VAL A 694 16.39 9.16 26.93
N ALA A 695 16.23 8.12 27.77
CA ALA A 695 16.83 7.92 29.10
C ALA A 695 16.53 6.49 29.63
N ALA A 696 17.12 6.09 30.76
CA ALA A 696 16.75 4.83 31.43
C ALA A 696 15.27 4.86 31.88
N GLY A 697 14.43 4.05 31.23
CA GLY A 697 12.98 4.02 31.46
C GLY A 697 12.16 5.01 30.63
N ALA A 698 12.80 5.88 29.85
CA ALA A 698 12.12 6.77 28.91
C ALA A 698 11.95 6.08 27.53
N PRO A 699 10.95 6.49 26.73
CA PRO A 699 10.61 5.84 25.46
C PRO A 699 11.76 5.83 24.45
N GLY A 700 11.70 4.84 23.54
CA GLY A 700 12.53 4.80 22.35
C GLY A 700 11.86 5.59 21.24
N LEU A 701 12.37 6.76 20.87
CA LEU A 701 11.77 7.63 19.86
C LEU A 701 12.64 7.68 18.62
N VAL A 702 12.05 7.93 17.44
CA VAL A 702 12.83 8.35 16.28
C VAL A 702 13.48 9.69 16.63
N SER A 703 14.79 9.67 16.79
CA SER A 703 15.61 10.77 17.31
C SER A 703 16.75 11.14 16.36
N ARG A 704 16.98 10.33 15.32
CA ARG A 704 18.07 10.53 14.39
C ARG A 704 17.70 10.04 13.00
N ILE A 705 18.22 10.72 11.98
CA ILE A 705 17.97 10.45 10.58
C ILE A 705 19.30 10.49 9.84
N LYS A 706 19.66 9.35 9.24
CA LYS A 706 20.88 9.22 8.46
C LYS A 706 20.54 9.08 6.98
N TYR A 707 21.02 10.01 6.18
CA TYR A 707 20.76 10.06 4.75
C TYR A 707 21.83 9.31 3.97
N PHE A 708 21.40 8.47 3.04
CA PHE A 708 22.24 7.86 2.02
C PHE A 708 21.73 8.30 0.66
N ALA A 709 22.55 8.95 -0.15
CA ALA A 709 22.19 9.37 -1.50
C ALA A 709 23.21 8.85 -2.52
N ARG A 710 22.82 8.81 -3.80
CA ARG A 710 23.70 8.24 -4.82
C ARG A 710 24.79 9.22 -5.29
N ASP A 711 26.06 8.82 -5.20
CA ASP A 711 27.24 9.66 -5.48
C ASP A 711 28.13 9.16 -6.64
N GLY A 712 27.55 8.86 -7.81
CA GLY A 712 28.34 8.33 -8.94
C GLY A 712 28.75 6.86 -8.77
N ASN A 713 29.24 6.46 -7.58
CA ASN A 713 29.82 5.15 -7.25
C ASN A 713 28.86 4.20 -6.51
N GLY A 714 27.70 4.70 -6.06
CA GLY A 714 26.69 3.91 -5.35
C GLY A 714 25.91 4.81 -4.41
N PHE A 715 25.19 4.23 -3.44
CA PHE A 715 24.63 5.01 -2.33
C PHE A 715 25.70 5.19 -1.25
N SER A 716 25.96 6.44 -0.88
CA SER A 716 26.94 6.81 0.13
C SER A 716 26.29 7.68 1.20
N PHE A 717 26.95 7.72 2.36
CA PHE A 717 26.51 8.52 3.49
C PHE A 717 26.60 10.01 3.15
N VAL A 718 25.50 10.74 3.37
CA VAL A 718 25.40 12.19 3.16
C VAL A 718 25.51 12.95 4.48
N SER A 719 24.59 12.65 5.41
CA SER A 719 24.47 13.39 6.66
C SER A 719 23.78 12.55 7.73
N ASP A 720 24.09 12.86 8.98
CA ASP A 720 23.47 12.28 10.17
C ASP A 720 22.86 13.41 11.01
N VAL A 721 21.53 13.46 11.03
CA VAL A 721 20.75 14.54 11.62
C VAL A 721 20.12 14.06 12.92
N THR A 722 20.53 14.67 14.03
CA THR A 722 19.82 14.48 15.31
C THR A 722 18.58 15.37 15.36
N ILE A 723 17.45 14.79 15.74
CA ILE A 723 16.16 15.47 15.85
C ILE A 723 16.03 16.04 17.27
N ASP A 724 16.13 17.37 17.39
CA ASP A 724 15.80 18.07 18.63
C ASP A 724 14.28 18.21 18.76
N ARG A 725 13.64 17.19 19.36
CA ARG A 725 12.19 17.12 19.54
C ARG A 725 11.63 18.20 20.49
N THR A 726 12.49 19.00 21.13
CA THR A 726 12.09 20.07 22.05
C THR A 726 11.87 21.42 21.36
N LYS A 727 12.34 21.56 20.13
CA LYS A 727 12.24 22.79 19.34
C LYS A 727 11.18 22.65 18.26
N HIS A 728 10.52 23.75 17.96
CA HIS A 728 9.76 23.86 16.73
C HIS A 728 10.74 23.92 15.54
N LEU A 729 10.46 23.17 14.48
CA LEU A 729 11.21 23.21 13.22
C LEU A 729 10.23 23.21 12.05
N ASP A 730 10.17 24.32 11.32
CA ASP A 730 9.48 24.43 10.04
C ASP A 730 10.23 23.70 8.92
N ALA A 731 9.50 23.15 7.95
CA ALA A 731 10.06 22.42 6.81
C ALA A 731 11.12 23.22 6.03
N ARG A 732 10.90 24.54 5.89
CA ARG A 732 11.77 25.50 5.17
C ARG A 732 12.41 26.52 6.10
N GLY A 733 12.40 26.23 7.41
CA GLY A 733 12.96 27.12 8.41
C GLY A 733 14.49 27.19 8.28
N PRO A 734 15.12 28.36 8.48
CA PRO A 734 16.56 28.48 8.36
C PRO A 734 17.30 27.57 9.33
N ASP A 735 16.71 27.22 10.47
CA ASP A 735 17.28 26.31 11.49
C ASP A 735 17.06 24.82 11.20
N ASN A 736 16.35 24.49 10.13
CA ASN A 736 16.10 23.11 9.74
C ASN A 736 17.38 22.48 9.12
N PRO A 737 17.98 21.47 9.75
CA PRO A 737 19.19 20.87 9.23
C PRO A 737 18.98 20.10 7.92
N VAL A 738 17.77 19.59 7.65
CA VAL A 738 17.48 18.81 6.44
C VAL A 738 17.29 19.71 5.22
N ASP A 739 16.65 20.88 5.41
CA ASP A 739 16.45 21.86 4.34
C ASP A 739 17.78 22.36 3.74
N ARG A 740 18.84 22.41 4.55
CA ARG A 740 20.19 22.80 4.12
C ARG A 740 20.96 21.72 3.36
N LEU A 741 20.48 20.46 3.37
CA LEU A 741 21.19 19.34 2.74
C LEU A 741 20.84 19.16 1.27
N PHE A 742 19.63 19.54 0.88
CA PHE A 742 19.09 19.27 -0.45
C PHE A 742 18.57 20.56 -1.08
N ASP A 743 18.92 20.77 -2.34
CA ASP A 743 18.37 21.84 -3.16
C ASP A 743 17.06 21.35 -3.80
N TRP A 744 16.01 22.17 -3.68
CA TRP A 744 14.65 21.88 -4.16
C TRP A 744 14.39 22.40 -5.57
#